data_AF-A0AAP0LVR0-F1
#
_entry.id   AF-A0AAP0LVR0-F1
#
_cell.length_a   1.000
_cell.length_b   1.000
_cell.length_c   1.000
_cell.angle_alpha   90.00
_cell.angle_beta   90.00
_cell.angle_gamma   90.00
#
_symmetry.space_group_name_H-M   'P 1'
#
loop_
_entity.id
_entity.type
_entity.pdbx_description
1 polymer ?
#
loop_
_entity_poly.entity_id
_entity_poly.type
_entity_poly.pdbx_seq_one_letter_code
_entity_poly.pdbx_strand_id
1 'polypeptide(L)'
;MLREIMKFKDDVLCYLEELENNPDIDRDETLGQFIKSRGYSELFQKAYLVPICGSIWSCPSEGVMSFSAFSILSFYRNHHLLQLFGRPQWLTVRSRSHSYVNKVIALLESLGCQIKTGCEVCSVLQYDEGRTEVRGDGFQGFYDGCIMAVHAPDALRILGNQSTFEEKRLLGAFQYVYSFHYALTGAQGSSVLVVYKMEAAEIDIIFSLVASAAWSAWNFLGGPDGKVCLTYWLNVLQNIGETDLPFLVTLNPDHTPYNTLLKWSTGHPVPSVAASKASLELDHIQGKRGIWFCGAYQGYGFHEDGLKAGMIAAHGVLRKRCASLCNPRHMVPSLMERGARLFVARFLKQFVCAGCLILLEEGGMTFTFEGTRRYCNLRTVWGIHNPQFYWKVMTHADLGLADSYIDGDFSFADKEEGLLNLIMILIANRDLDASVSKVNQKRGWWTPLLFTSGIASARYFLRHISRKNSLAQARRNISYHYDLSNELFALFMDESMTYSCPIFKDEDEDLKVAQMRKHSLLIEKARVSKGHEVLEIGCGWGTFAIEVVRQTGCNYTGINLSAEQLKYAEMKVNEAGLQDHIRLYLCDYRQLPKAKKYDRIISCEMMEAVGHEYMEEYFGCCESLLAKDGLLVLQVMYIA
;
A
#
# COMPACT_ATOMS: atom_id res chain seq x y z
N MET A 1 12.83 -30.91 18.00
CA MET A 1 11.66 -30.13 17.52
C MET A 1 11.87 -28.62 17.46
N LEU A 2 11.69 -27.81 18.52
CA LEU A 2 11.80 -26.34 18.41
C LEU A 2 13.14 -25.86 17.84
N ARG A 3 14.25 -26.49 18.26
CA ARG A 3 15.59 -26.23 17.70
C ARG A 3 15.67 -26.53 16.21
N GLU A 4 15.05 -27.63 15.76
CA GLU A 4 15.02 -28.01 14.34
C GLU A 4 14.11 -27.08 13.53
N ILE A 5 13.01 -26.58 14.09
CA ILE A 5 12.16 -25.58 13.42
C ILE A 5 12.93 -24.27 13.19
N MET A 6 13.70 -23.82 14.19
CA MET A 6 14.55 -22.63 14.03
C MET A 6 15.66 -22.86 13.00
N LYS A 7 16.35 -24.00 13.06
CA LYS A 7 17.36 -24.38 12.05
C LYS A 7 16.76 -24.46 10.65
N PHE A 8 15.56 -25.04 10.52
CA PHE A 8 14.84 -25.19 9.26
C PHE A 8 14.55 -23.85 8.61
N LYS A 9 14.13 -22.85 9.39
CA LYS A 9 13.97 -21.50 8.88
C LYS A 9 15.26 -20.96 8.25
N ASP A 10 16.38 -21.05 8.96
CA ASP A 10 17.64 -20.45 8.49
C ASP A 10 18.17 -21.21 7.26
N ASP A 11 18.12 -22.55 7.29
CA ASP A 11 18.50 -23.40 6.15
C ASP A 11 17.66 -23.11 4.89
N VAL A 12 16.35 -22.88 5.06
CA VAL A 12 15.43 -22.54 3.96
C VAL A 12 15.75 -21.18 3.37
N LEU A 13 16.01 -20.17 4.19
CA LEU A 13 16.32 -18.83 3.71
C LEU A 13 17.62 -18.83 2.91
N CYS A 14 18.67 -19.46 3.44
CA CYS A 14 19.95 -19.61 2.73
C CYS A 14 19.80 -20.37 1.41
N TYR A 15 19.04 -21.46 1.40
CA TYR A 15 18.81 -22.26 0.19
C TYR A 15 18.10 -21.47 -0.92
N LEU A 16 17.05 -20.72 -0.55
CA LEU A 16 16.32 -19.91 -1.53
C LEU A 16 17.17 -18.75 -2.05
N GLU A 17 17.92 -18.09 -1.16
CA GLU A 17 18.83 -16.99 -1.55
C GLU A 17 19.92 -17.48 -2.51
N GLU A 18 20.49 -18.67 -2.28
CA GLU A 18 21.47 -19.28 -3.18
C GLU A 18 20.89 -19.53 -4.59
N LEU A 19 19.69 -20.11 -4.68
CA LEU A 19 19.01 -20.40 -5.96
C LEU A 19 18.45 -19.17 -6.67
N GLU A 20 18.14 -18.10 -5.94
CA GLU A 20 17.69 -16.84 -6.51
C GLU A 20 18.87 -16.01 -7.05
N ASN A 21 20.03 -16.08 -6.40
CA ASN A 21 21.24 -15.40 -6.84
C ASN A 21 21.97 -16.12 -7.99
N ASN A 22 21.69 -17.41 -8.20
CA ASN A 22 22.32 -18.22 -9.23
C ASN A 22 21.24 -18.87 -10.13
N PRO A 23 20.71 -18.15 -11.13
CA PRO A 23 19.60 -18.63 -11.96
C PRO A 23 19.98 -19.83 -12.84
N ASP A 24 21.27 -20.09 -13.05
CA ASP A 24 21.77 -21.23 -13.83
C ASP A 24 21.74 -22.56 -13.05
N ILE A 25 21.43 -22.54 -11.74
CA ILE A 25 21.33 -23.76 -10.93
C ILE A 25 19.97 -24.43 -11.18
N ASP A 26 20.02 -25.70 -11.62
CA ASP A 26 18.84 -26.54 -11.79
C ASP A 26 18.09 -26.74 -10.46
N ARG A 27 16.79 -26.44 -10.47
CA ARG A 27 15.89 -26.50 -9.28
C ARG A 27 15.28 -27.89 -9.10
N ASP A 28 16.12 -28.91 -9.18
CA ASP A 28 15.72 -30.32 -9.31
C ASP A 28 15.60 -31.05 -7.98
N GLU A 29 16.05 -30.40 -6.90
CA GLU A 29 16.05 -31.00 -5.59
C GLU A 29 14.62 -31.23 -5.08
N THR A 30 14.36 -32.47 -4.65
CA THR A 30 13.14 -32.85 -3.95
C THR A 30 13.22 -32.46 -2.48
N LEU A 31 12.06 -32.29 -1.84
CA LEU A 31 11.97 -31.98 -0.41
C LEU A 31 12.68 -33.06 0.43
N GLY A 32 12.56 -34.34 0.05
CA GLY A 32 13.26 -35.44 0.71
C GLY A 32 14.79 -35.33 0.63
N GLN A 33 15.33 -34.92 -0.52
CA GLN A 33 16.77 -34.69 -0.68
C GLN A 33 17.24 -33.52 0.20
N PHE A 34 16.51 -32.40 0.20
CA PHE A 34 16.80 -31.23 1.01
C PHE A 34 16.86 -31.56 2.51
N ILE A 35 15.89 -32.35 2.99
CA ILE A 35 15.77 -32.75 4.39
C ILE A 35 16.88 -33.74 4.77
N LYS A 36 17.18 -34.71 3.90
CA LYS A 36 18.22 -35.71 4.14
C LYS A 36 19.62 -35.10 4.17
N SER A 37 19.93 -34.17 3.25
CA SER A 37 21.24 -33.52 3.16
C SER A 37 21.59 -32.69 4.39
N ARG A 38 20.58 -32.17 5.10
CA ARG A 38 20.73 -31.32 6.30
C ARG A 38 20.53 -32.08 7.63
N GLY A 39 20.27 -33.38 7.57
CA GLY A 39 20.21 -34.26 8.74
C GLY A 39 19.02 -34.01 9.68
N TYR A 40 17.83 -33.69 9.14
CA TYR A 40 16.61 -33.52 9.93
C TYR A 40 16.07 -34.85 10.45
N SER A 41 15.63 -34.89 11.71
CA SER A 41 15.13 -36.11 12.35
C SER A 41 13.83 -36.63 11.72
N GLU A 42 13.59 -37.94 11.83
CA GLU A 42 12.32 -38.55 11.39
C GLU A 42 11.11 -37.95 12.13
N LEU A 43 11.30 -37.60 13.42
CA LEU A 43 10.27 -36.93 14.21
C LEU A 43 9.91 -35.56 13.60
N PHE A 44 10.90 -34.77 13.18
CA PHE A 44 10.64 -33.47 12.52
C PHE A 44 9.84 -33.65 11.23
N GLN A 45 10.21 -34.65 10.44
CA GLN A 45 9.52 -34.98 9.21
C GLN A 45 8.06 -35.37 9.46
N LYS A 46 7.82 -36.35 10.34
CA LYS A 46 6.48 -36.91 10.60
C LYS A 46 5.56 -36.01 11.43
N ALA A 47 6.11 -35.22 12.36
CA ALA A 47 5.31 -34.43 13.29
C ALA A 47 5.16 -32.94 12.89
N TYR A 48 6.02 -32.42 12.00
CA TYR A 48 5.99 -31.02 11.60
C TYR A 48 5.84 -30.85 10.08
N LEU A 49 6.77 -31.37 9.28
CA LEU A 49 6.81 -31.08 7.84
C LEU A 49 5.67 -31.75 7.06
N VAL A 50 5.50 -33.07 7.24
CA VAL A 50 4.49 -33.86 6.52
C VAL A 50 3.06 -33.41 6.86
N PRO A 51 2.68 -33.20 8.13
CA PRO A 51 1.33 -32.73 8.45
C PRO A 51 1.01 -31.36 7.83
N ILE A 52 1.97 -30.43 7.84
CA ILE A 52 1.77 -29.10 7.23
C ILE A 52 1.58 -29.23 5.72
N CYS A 53 2.46 -29.97 5.03
CA CYS A 53 2.34 -30.17 3.57
C CYS A 53 1.07 -30.93 3.19
N GLY A 54 0.75 -32.01 3.92
CA GLY A 54 -0.48 -32.78 3.75
C GLY A 54 -1.72 -31.91 3.94
N SER A 55 -1.68 -30.95 4.86
CA SER A 55 -2.81 -30.05 5.10
C SER A 55 -2.98 -28.98 4.02
N ILE A 56 -1.87 -28.43 3.50
CA ILE A 56 -1.90 -27.35 2.52
C ILE A 56 -2.28 -27.88 1.13
N TRP A 57 -1.65 -28.99 0.70
CA TRP A 57 -1.85 -29.56 -0.63
C TRP A 57 -2.79 -30.77 -0.65
N SER A 58 -3.42 -31.11 0.49
CA SER A 58 -4.42 -32.17 0.60
C SER A 58 -3.98 -33.51 -0.01
N CYS A 59 -2.71 -33.86 0.22
CA CYS A 59 -2.04 -34.99 -0.42
C CYS A 59 -1.72 -36.11 0.60
N PRO A 60 -1.60 -37.38 0.16
CA PRO A 60 -1.13 -38.48 1.00
C PRO A 60 0.28 -38.21 1.55
N SER A 61 0.55 -38.68 2.78
CA SER A 61 1.83 -38.44 3.45
C SER A 61 3.04 -38.99 2.68
N GLU A 62 2.86 -40.08 1.95
CA GLU A 62 3.92 -40.74 1.17
C GLU A 62 4.43 -39.88 0.01
N GLY A 63 3.58 -39.01 -0.55
CA GLY A 63 3.92 -38.16 -1.68
C GLY A 63 4.73 -36.91 -1.31
N VAL A 64 4.66 -36.46 -0.05
CA VAL A 64 5.21 -35.16 0.38
C VAL A 64 6.71 -35.04 0.12
N MET A 65 7.49 -36.10 0.34
CA MET A 65 8.95 -36.05 0.16
C MET A 65 9.37 -35.95 -1.31
N SER A 66 8.47 -36.22 -2.26
CA SER A 66 8.72 -36.10 -3.69
C SER A 66 8.48 -34.69 -4.25
N PHE A 67 7.95 -33.78 -3.43
CA PHE A 67 7.67 -32.40 -3.83
C PHE A 67 8.95 -31.65 -4.20
N SER A 68 8.82 -30.62 -5.04
CA SER A 68 9.92 -29.70 -5.33
C SER A 68 10.31 -28.95 -4.06
N ALA A 69 11.58 -29.07 -3.63
CA ALA A 69 12.09 -28.32 -2.49
C ALA A 69 11.93 -26.82 -2.73
N PHE A 70 12.36 -26.33 -3.90
CA PHE A 70 12.23 -24.91 -4.26
C PHE A 70 10.78 -24.41 -4.14
N SER A 71 9.80 -25.11 -4.73
CA SER A 71 8.40 -24.69 -4.69
C SER A 71 7.84 -24.65 -3.26
N ILE A 72 8.04 -25.72 -2.48
CA ILE A 72 7.50 -25.82 -1.11
C ILE A 72 8.16 -24.81 -0.19
N LEU A 73 9.48 -24.69 -0.25
CA LEU A 73 10.23 -23.81 0.63
C LEU A 73 9.94 -22.33 0.31
N SER A 74 9.78 -21.99 -0.98
CA SER A 74 9.33 -20.67 -1.40
C SER A 74 7.92 -20.38 -0.88
N PHE A 75 7.01 -21.35 -0.92
CA PHE A 75 5.69 -21.22 -0.32
C PHE A 75 5.76 -20.95 1.18
N TYR A 76 6.61 -21.67 1.91
CA TYR A 76 6.80 -21.49 3.36
C TYR A 76 7.33 -20.10 3.71
N ARG A 77 8.30 -19.60 2.94
CA ARG A 77 8.82 -18.23 3.07
C ARG A 77 7.71 -17.21 2.81
N ASN A 78 6.99 -17.38 1.70
CA ASN A 78 6.02 -16.41 1.22
C ASN A 78 4.73 -16.36 2.06
N HIS A 79 4.37 -17.45 2.73
CA HIS A 79 3.17 -17.52 3.58
C HIS A 79 3.50 -17.47 5.08
N HIS A 80 4.72 -17.01 5.42
CA HIS A 80 5.19 -16.83 6.80
C HIS A 80 5.09 -18.10 7.68
N LEU A 81 5.20 -19.29 7.07
CA LEU A 81 5.12 -20.57 7.77
C LEU A 81 6.41 -20.94 8.51
N LEU A 82 7.51 -20.24 8.21
CA LEU A 82 8.81 -20.42 8.88
C LEU A 82 8.89 -19.76 10.28
N GLN A 83 7.88 -18.98 10.68
CA GLN A 83 7.91 -18.22 11.93
C GLN A 83 7.28 -18.98 13.10
N LEU A 84 7.95 -18.98 14.25
CA LEU A 84 7.41 -19.54 15.50
C LEU A 84 6.35 -18.64 16.15
N PHE A 85 6.55 -17.32 16.08
CA PHE A 85 5.68 -16.31 16.68
C PHE A 85 5.34 -15.23 15.66
N GLY A 86 4.24 -14.51 15.88
CA GLY A 86 3.87 -13.37 15.04
C GLY A 86 3.40 -13.77 13.63
N ARG A 87 2.72 -14.91 13.50
CA ARG A 87 2.13 -15.34 12.23
C ARG A 87 1.15 -14.27 11.72
N PRO A 88 1.12 -14.02 10.39
CA PRO A 88 0.23 -13.03 9.81
C PRO A 88 -1.23 -13.43 10.06
N GLN A 89 -2.09 -12.42 10.23
CA GLN A 89 -3.51 -12.65 10.31
C GLN A 89 -4.05 -12.94 8.91
N TRP A 90 -4.58 -14.14 8.70
CA TRP A 90 -5.30 -14.49 7.48
C TRP A 90 -6.61 -13.71 7.41
N LEU A 91 -6.83 -13.02 6.30
CA LEU A 91 -8.02 -12.22 6.06
C LEU A 91 -9.02 -12.99 5.18
N THR A 92 -10.30 -12.74 5.38
CA THR A 92 -11.34 -13.21 4.45
C THR A 92 -12.14 -12.02 3.94
N VAL A 93 -12.51 -12.07 2.66
CA VAL A 93 -13.35 -11.05 2.03
C VAL A 93 -14.70 -10.98 2.75
N ARG A 94 -15.13 -9.77 3.12
CA ARG A 94 -16.46 -9.52 3.68
C ARG A 94 -17.53 -9.98 2.68
N SER A 95 -18.51 -10.74 3.17
CA SER A 95 -19.53 -11.39 2.33
C SER A 95 -18.98 -12.47 1.37
N ARG A 96 -17.75 -12.96 1.65
CA ARG A 96 -17.13 -14.14 1.04
C ARG A 96 -16.89 -14.02 -0.46
N SER A 97 -16.42 -15.11 -1.09
CA SER A 97 -15.97 -15.11 -2.48
C SER A 97 -17.06 -14.74 -3.49
N HIS A 98 -18.30 -15.14 -3.23
CA HIS A 98 -19.44 -14.81 -4.07
C HIS A 98 -19.61 -13.29 -4.29
N SER A 99 -19.25 -12.47 -3.30
CA SER A 99 -19.30 -11.01 -3.40
C SER A 99 -18.43 -10.46 -4.53
N TYR A 100 -17.17 -10.88 -4.62
CA TYR A 100 -16.29 -10.39 -5.69
C TYR A 100 -16.61 -11.05 -7.02
N VAL A 101 -17.02 -12.32 -7.03
CA VAL A 101 -17.44 -13.03 -8.25
C VAL A 101 -18.64 -12.34 -8.90
N ASN A 102 -19.66 -12.00 -8.12
CA ASN A 102 -20.84 -11.31 -8.63
C ASN A 102 -20.52 -9.90 -9.17
N LYS A 103 -19.61 -9.18 -8.52
CA LYS A 103 -19.15 -7.87 -9.02
C LYS A 103 -18.45 -8.01 -10.36
N VAL A 104 -17.60 -9.03 -10.52
CA VAL A 104 -16.93 -9.31 -11.80
C VAL A 104 -17.96 -9.70 -12.87
N ILE A 105 -18.92 -10.55 -12.54
CA ILE A 105 -20.03 -10.94 -13.44
C ILE A 105 -20.79 -9.69 -13.92
N ALA A 106 -21.27 -8.87 -12.98
CA ALA A 106 -22.04 -7.67 -13.32
C ALA A 106 -21.25 -6.67 -14.18
N LEU A 107 -19.95 -6.51 -13.90
CA LEU A 107 -19.07 -5.66 -14.71
C LEU A 107 -18.92 -6.22 -16.14
N LEU A 108 -18.65 -7.52 -16.28
CA LEU A 108 -18.50 -8.17 -17.58
C LEU A 108 -19.79 -8.06 -18.40
N GLU A 109 -20.95 -8.30 -17.78
CA GLU A 109 -22.26 -8.16 -18.45
C GLU A 109 -22.52 -6.72 -18.87
N SER A 110 -22.17 -5.72 -18.05
CA SER A 110 -22.31 -4.30 -18.41
C SER A 110 -21.44 -3.89 -19.61
N LEU A 111 -20.34 -4.62 -19.86
CA LEU A 111 -19.46 -4.46 -21.01
C LEU A 111 -19.89 -5.31 -22.22
N GLY A 112 -21.03 -6.01 -22.13
CA GLY A 112 -21.58 -6.83 -23.21
C GLY A 112 -20.99 -8.25 -23.29
N CYS A 113 -20.27 -8.71 -22.27
CA CYS A 113 -19.76 -10.08 -22.21
C CYS A 113 -20.92 -11.07 -21.99
N GLN A 114 -20.91 -12.18 -22.73
CA GLN A 114 -21.88 -13.27 -22.57
C GLN A 114 -21.33 -14.35 -21.64
N ILE A 115 -22.01 -14.59 -20.52
CA ILE A 115 -21.67 -15.64 -19.58
C ILE A 115 -22.65 -16.81 -19.79
N LYS A 116 -22.11 -18.00 -20.07
CA LYS A 116 -22.90 -19.22 -20.30
C LYS A 116 -22.60 -20.23 -19.19
N THR A 117 -23.60 -20.52 -18.36
CA THR A 117 -23.53 -21.56 -17.32
C THR A 117 -24.17 -22.85 -17.82
N GLY A 118 -23.84 -23.99 -17.19
CA GLY A 118 -24.36 -25.30 -17.61
C GLY A 118 -23.90 -25.76 -18.99
N CYS A 119 -22.84 -25.16 -19.55
CA CYS A 119 -22.31 -25.44 -20.87
C CYS A 119 -20.87 -25.97 -20.75
N GLU A 120 -20.68 -27.29 -20.58
CA GLU A 120 -19.31 -27.85 -20.53
C GLU A 120 -18.66 -27.78 -21.91
N VAL A 121 -17.43 -27.24 -21.98
CA VAL A 121 -16.62 -27.25 -23.20
C VAL A 121 -16.02 -28.65 -23.37
N CYS A 122 -16.32 -29.29 -24.50
CA CYS A 122 -15.84 -30.64 -24.80
C CYS A 122 -14.60 -30.65 -25.70
N SER A 123 -14.46 -29.66 -26.59
CA SER A 123 -13.32 -29.58 -27.49
C SER A 123 -12.97 -28.15 -27.91
N VAL A 124 -11.68 -27.88 -28.07
CA VAL A 124 -11.14 -26.64 -28.65
C VAL A 124 -10.22 -27.04 -29.80
N LEU A 125 -10.57 -26.63 -31.02
CA LEU A 125 -9.87 -27.01 -32.24
C LEU A 125 -9.37 -25.77 -32.97
N GLN A 126 -8.17 -25.84 -33.54
CA GLN A 126 -7.74 -24.81 -34.48
C GLN A 126 -8.40 -25.09 -35.83
N TYR A 127 -9.16 -24.13 -36.35
CA TYR A 127 -9.91 -24.29 -37.58
C TYR A 127 -9.13 -23.75 -38.79
N ASP A 128 -8.65 -22.51 -38.72
CA ASP A 128 -7.85 -21.81 -39.76
C ASP A 128 -6.71 -20.97 -39.12
N GLU A 129 -5.83 -20.36 -39.92
CA GLU A 129 -4.80 -19.41 -39.42
C GLU A 129 -5.47 -18.23 -38.68
N GLY A 130 -5.53 -18.34 -37.36
CA GLY A 130 -6.04 -17.30 -36.45
C GLY A 130 -7.46 -17.50 -35.92
N ARG A 131 -8.15 -18.60 -36.23
CA ARG A 131 -9.48 -18.90 -35.66
C ARG A 131 -9.53 -20.22 -34.90
N THR A 132 -10.13 -20.14 -33.72
CA THR A 132 -10.33 -21.25 -32.79
C THR A 132 -11.81 -21.60 -32.72
N GLU A 133 -12.12 -22.86 -33.01
CA GLU A 133 -13.44 -23.42 -32.83
C GLU A 133 -13.58 -23.98 -31.42
N VAL A 134 -14.64 -23.56 -30.71
CA VAL A 134 -14.97 -24.06 -29.37
C VAL A 134 -16.31 -24.78 -29.45
N ARG A 135 -16.32 -26.05 -29.05
CA ARG A 135 -17.53 -26.89 -28.98
C ARG A 135 -17.76 -27.32 -27.55
N GLY A 136 -19.02 -27.28 -27.14
CA GLY A 136 -19.46 -27.81 -25.86
C GLY A 136 -20.88 -28.35 -25.95
N ASP A 137 -21.44 -28.70 -24.80
CA ASP A 137 -22.76 -29.30 -24.74
C ASP A 137 -23.83 -28.35 -25.31
N GLY A 138 -24.42 -28.74 -26.45
CA GLY A 138 -25.42 -27.93 -27.15
C GLY A 138 -24.93 -26.64 -27.81
N PHE A 139 -23.62 -26.38 -27.91
CA PHE A 139 -23.11 -25.17 -28.57
C PHE A 139 -21.82 -25.36 -29.40
N GLN A 140 -21.71 -24.54 -30.44
CA GLN A 140 -20.52 -24.43 -31.29
C GLN A 140 -20.31 -22.95 -31.61
N GLY A 141 -19.05 -22.48 -31.54
CA GLY A 141 -18.70 -21.10 -31.85
C GLY A 141 -17.28 -20.96 -32.37
N PHE A 142 -17.04 -19.88 -33.12
CA PHE A 142 -15.73 -19.54 -33.68
C PHE A 142 -15.25 -18.22 -33.06
N TYR A 143 -14.00 -18.19 -32.64
CA TYR A 143 -13.39 -17.05 -31.95
C TYR A 143 -11.98 -16.79 -32.50
N ASP A 144 -11.53 -15.54 -32.44
CA ASP A 144 -10.17 -15.15 -32.87
C ASP A 144 -9.08 -15.61 -31.89
N GLY A 145 -9.48 -16.03 -30.68
CA GLY A 145 -8.59 -16.56 -29.67
C GLY A 145 -9.33 -17.23 -28.53
N CYS A 146 -8.64 -18.08 -27.78
CA CYS A 146 -9.20 -18.80 -26.64
C CYS A 146 -8.27 -18.73 -25.43
N ILE A 147 -8.80 -18.32 -24.28
CA ILE A 147 -8.11 -18.48 -22.99
C ILE A 147 -8.73 -19.67 -22.27
N MET A 148 -7.94 -20.70 -22.02
CA MET A 148 -8.34 -21.89 -21.28
C MET A 148 -8.02 -21.71 -19.79
N ALA A 149 -9.05 -21.41 -19.02
CA ALA A 149 -9.00 -21.23 -17.56
C ALA A 149 -9.43 -22.51 -16.80
N VAL A 150 -8.90 -23.67 -17.19
CA VAL A 150 -9.22 -24.99 -16.64
C VAL A 150 -7.95 -25.66 -16.10
N HIS A 151 -8.07 -26.77 -15.36
CA HIS A 151 -6.88 -27.52 -14.93
C HIS A 151 -6.09 -28.04 -16.13
N ALA A 152 -4.77 -28.17 -15.99
CA ALA A 152 -3.91 -28.60 -17.10
C ALA A 152 -4.27 -29.98 -17.70
N PRO A 153 -4.64 -31.01 -16.92
CA PRO A 153 -5.16 -32.27 -17.47
C PRO A 153 -6.46 -32.10 -18.26
N ASP A 154 -7.36 -31.22 -17.78
CA ASP A 154 -8.62 -30.91 -18.47
C ASP A 154 -8.36 -30.16 -19.78
N ALA A 155 -7.37 -29.26 -19.81
CA ALA A 155 -6.95 -28.60 -21.03
C ALA A 155 -6.45 -29.62 -22.08
N LEU A 156 -5.62 -30.58 -21.67
CA LEU A 156 -5.17 -31.67 -22.56
C LEU A 156 -6.32 -32.54 -23.04
N ARG A 157 -7.30 -32.84 -22.17
CA ARG A 157 -8.52 -33.57 -22.53
C ARG A 157 -9.32 -32.83 -23.61
N ILE A 158 -9.51 -31.52 -23.43
CA ILE A 158 -10.27 -30.65 -24.35
C ILE A 158 -9.55 -30.47 -25.69
N LEU A 159 -8.21 -30.37 -25.70
CA LEU A 159 -7.41 -30.28 -26.93
C LEU A 159 -7.34 -31.64 -27.67
N GLY A 160 -7.46 -32.74 -26.94
CA GLY A 160 -7.44 -34.09 -27.49
C GLY A 160 -6.21 -34.35 -28.36
N ASN A 161 -6.41 -34.99 -29.52
CA ASN A 161 -5.34 -35.37 -30.44
C ASN A 161 -4.63 -34.17 -31.11
N GLN A 162 -5.19 -32.96 -31.04
CA GLN A 162 -4.59 -31.76 -31.63
C GLN A 162 -3.53 -31.11 -30.74
N SER A 163 -3.38 -31.58 -29.50
CA SER A 163 -2.33 -31.11 -28.60
C SER A 163 -0.94 -31.40 -29.18
N THR A 164 -0.14 -30.35 -29.28
CA THR A 164 1.24 -30.41 -29.74
C THR A 164 2.11 -31.17 -28.75
N PHE A 165 3.30 -31.58 -29.20
CA PHE A 165 4.28 -32.24 -28.31
C PHE A 165 4.63 -31.35 -27.11
N GLU A 166 4.89 -30.06 -27.33
CA GLU A 166 5.21 -29.11 -26.26
C GLU A 166 4.05 -28.91 -25.28
N GLU A 167 2.81 -28.80 -25.76
CA GLU A 167 1.64 -28.70 -24.90
C GLU A 167 1.47 -29.96 -24.03
N LYS A 168 1.64 -31.17 -24.62
CA LYS A 168 1.58 -32.43 -23.85
C LYS A 168 2.68 -32.52 -22.80
N ARG A 169 3.91 -32.10 -23.15
CA ARG A 169 5.06 -32.11 -22.24
C ARG A 169 4.86 -31.16 -21.06
N LEU A 170 4.44 -29.92 -21.34
CA LEU A 170 4.31 -28.88 -20.32
C LEU A 170 3.04 -29.04 -19.49
N LEU A 171 1.87 -29.15 -20.12
CA LEU A 171 0.61 -29.31 -19.39
C LEU A 171 0.53 -30.66 -18.67
N GLY A 172 1.16 -31.70 -19.23
CA GLY A 172 1.23 -33.04 -18.62
C GLY A 172 2.13 -33.10 -17.38
N ALA A 173 2.99 -32.11 -17.15
CA ALA A 173 3.81 -32.05 -15.94
C ALA A 173 3.00 -31.66 -14.69
N PHE A 174 1.85 -31.00 -14.86
CA PHE A 174 0.96 -30.60 -13.77
C PHE A 174 0.03 -31.75 -13.40
N GLN A 175 0.51 -32.56 -12.46
CA GLN A 175 -0.24 -33.68 -11.90
C GLN A 175 -1.19 -33.21 -10.79
N TYR A 176 -2.29 -33.94 -10.62
CA TYR A 176 -3.27 -33.68 -9.58
C TYR A 176 -3.45 -34.94 -8.74
N VAL A 177 -3.52 -34.79 -7.42
CA VAL A 177 -4.02 -35.87 -6.56
C VAL A 177 -5.53 -35.80 -6.53
N TYR A 178 -6.13 -36.95 -6.82
CA TYR A 178 -7.54 -37.21 -6.63
C TYR A 178 -7.62 -38.38 -5.64
N SER A 179 -8.15 -38.16 -4.44
CA SER A 179 -8.15 -39.22 -3.40
C SER A 179 -9.12 -40.36 -3.77
N PHE A 180 -8.66 -41.59 -3.64
CA PHE A 180 -9.41 -42.82 -3.90
C PHE A 180 -10.52 -43.08 -2.86
N HIS A 181 -11.71 -43.51 -3.30
CA HIS A 181 -12.28 -44.78 -2.81
C HIS A 181 -13.41 -45.41 -3.65
N TYR A 182 -13.48 -46.74 -3.53
CA TYR A 182 -14.39 -47.77 -4.05
C TYR A 182 -14.56 -47.95 -5.56
N ALA A 183 -14.08 -49.11 -6.02
CA ALA A 183 -14.51 -49.78 -7.23
C ALA A 183 -16.05 -49.90 -7.25
N LEU A 184 -16.70 -49.14 -8.12
CA LEU A 184 -17.88 -49.47 -8.92
C LEU A 184 -18.31 -48.16 -9.60
N THR A 185 -18.39 -48.20 -10.93
CA THR A 185 -18.57 -47.08 -11.87
C THR A 185 -17.27 -46.33 -12.19
N GLY A 186 -16.85 -46.39 -13.46
CA GLY A 186 -15.55 -45.91 -13.96
C GLY A 186 -15.37 -44.39 -13.98
N ALA A 187 -15.64 -43.71 -12.87
CA ALA A 187 -15.30 -42.31 -12.64
C ALA A 187 -14.01 -42.22 -11.80
N GLN A 188 -13.04 -41.43 -12.25
CA GLN A 188 -11.77 -41.23 -11.54
C GLN A 188 -12.03 -40.57 -10.16
N GLY A 189 -11.65 -41.25 -9.09
CA GLY A 189 -12.00 -40.92 -7.70
C GLY A 189 -11.30 -39.66 -7.19
N SER A 190 -12.07 -38.77 -6.57
CA SER A 190 -11.70 -37.39 -6.20
C SER A 190 -11.61 -37.18 -4.68
N SER A 191 -10.83 -36.19 -4.22
CA SER A 191 -10.79 -35.80 -2.81
C SER A 191 -12.16 -35.34 -2.35
N VAL A 192 -12.67 -35.95 -1.27
CA VAL A 192 -14.04 -35.75 -0.79
C VAL A 192 -14.03 -34.69 0.30
N LEU A 193 -14.78 -33.62 0.07
CA LEU A 193 -15.09 -32.62 1.08
C LEU A 193 -16.49 -32.89 1.61
N VAL A 194 -16.61 -32.96 2.93
CA VAL A 194 -17.91 -33.09 3.60
C VAL A 194 -18.11 -31.90 4.52
N VAL A 195 -19.17 -31.13 4.28
CA VAL A 195 -19.67 -30.09 5.20
C VAL A 195 -20.76 -30.71 6.06
N TYR A 196 -20.66 -30.60 7.37
CA TYR A 196 -21.63 -31.19 8.29
C TYR A 196 -21.75 -30.37 9.58
N LYS A 197 -22.84 -30.62 10.31
CA LYS A 197 -23.08 -30.11 11.65
C LYS A 197 -22.89 -31.24 12.65
N MET A 198 -22.09 -31.04 13.69
CA MET A 198 -21.80 -32.11 14.66
C MET A 198 -22.26 -31.73 16.06
N GLU A 199 -22.81 -32.69 16.81
CA GLU A 199 -23.18 -32.48 18.21
C GLU A 199 -21.94 -32.30 19.08
N ALA A 200 -22.04 -31.45 20.11
CA ALA A 200 -20.91 -31.15 21.00
C ALA A 200 -20.30 -32.41 21.64
N ALA A 201 -21.11 -33.42 21.95
CA ALA A 201 -20.63 -34.69 22.53
C ALA A 201 -19.81 -35.54 21.53
N GLU A 202 -20.06 -35.44 20.23
CA GLU A 202 -19.29 -36.11 19.19
C GLU A 202 -18.02 -35.33 18.81
N ILE A 203 -18.04 -33.99 18.99
CA ILE A 203 -16.85 -33.14 18.90
C ILE A 203 -15.86 -33.57 19.96
N ASP A 204 -16.31 -33.80 21.19
CA ASP A 204 -15.48 -34.38 22.22
C ASP A 204 -14.92 -35.75 21.82
N ILE A 205 -15.52 -36.55 20.93
CA ILE A 205 -14.92 -37.84 20.52
C ILE A 205 -13.83 -37.64 19.45
N ILE A 206 -14.04 -36.78 18.45
CA ILE A 206 -13.01 -36.45 17.44
C ILE A 206 -11.85 -35.66 18.07
N PHE A 207 -12.16 -34.82 19.06
CA PHE A 207 -11.21 -33.94 19.72
C PHE A 207 -10.73 -34.43 21.10
N SER A 208 -11.30 -35.46 21.73
CA SER A 208 -10.82 -36.03 23.02
C SER A 208 -9.47 -36.73 22.92
N LEU A 209 -9.06 -37.10 21.70
CA LEU A 209 -7.72 -37.64 21.45
C LEU A 209 -6.62 -36.56 21.58
N VAL A 210 -7.00 -35.29 21.71
CA VAL A 210 -6.08 -34.14 21.77
C VAL A 210 -6.49 -33.21 22.93
N ALA A 211 -5.55 -32.87 23.81
CA ALA A 211 -5.82 -31.93 24.91
C ALA A 211 -6.49 -30.65 24.39
N SER A 212 -7.49 -30.12 25.10
CA SER A 212 -8.25 -28.92 24.73
C SER A 212 -7.36 -27.69 24.46
N ALA A 213 -6.17 -27.63 25.07
CA ALA A 213 -5.16 -26.61 24.84
C ALA A 213 -4.51 -26.64 23.44
N ALA A 214 -4.66 -27.73 22.68
CA ALA A 214 -4.11 -27.90 21.34
C ALA A 214 -5.17 -27.80 20.23
N TRP A 215 -6.42 -27.50 20.58
CA TRP A 215 -7.48 -27.25 19.59
C TRP A 215 -7.12 -26.04 18.74
N SER A 216 -7.18 -26.23 17.43
CA SER A 216 -7.01 -25.15 16.47
C SER A 216 -8.14 -25.18 15.44
N ALA A 217 -8.22 -24.15 14.60
CA ALA A 217 -9.25 -24.13 13.55
C ALA A 217 -9.01 -25.19 12.45
N TRP A 218 -7.78 -25.73 12.33
CA TRP A 218 -7.37 -26.77 11.38
C TRP A 218 -6.76 -27.96 12.11
N ASN A 219 -7.43 -29.11 12.09
CA ASN A 219 -6.99 -30.27 12.84
C ASN A 219 -6.64 -31.41 11.89
N PHE A 220 -5.36 -31.76 11.88
CA PHE A 220 -4.81 -32.85 11.10
C PHE A 220 -4.95 -34.16 11.87
N LEU A 221 -5.53 -35.17 11.23
CA LEU A 221 -5.57 -36.55 11.71
C LEU A 221 -4.86 -37.45 10.70
N GLY A 222 -3.84 -38.17 11.18
CA GLY A 222 -3.23 -39.23 10.39
C GLY A 222 -4.12 -40.47 10.41
N GLY A 223 -4.58 -40.92 9.25
CA GLY A 223 -5.34 -42.17 9.11
C GLY A 223 -4.44 -43.40 8.99
N PRO A 224 -5.02 -44.62 9.10
CA PRO A 224 -4.33 -45.83 8.67
C PRO A 224 -3.90 -45.70 7.20
N ASP A 225 -2.75 -46.28 6.85
CA ASP A 225 -2.15 -46.26 5.50
C ASP A 225 -1.67 -44.88 4.98
N GLY A 226 -1.34 -43.94 5.88
CA GLY A 226 -0.77 -42.64 5.47
C GLY A 226 -1.78 -41.66 4.84
N LYS A 227 -3.08 -41.94 5.03
CA LYS A 227 -4.16 -41.03 4.62
C LYS A 227 -4.13 -39.77 5.47
N VAL A 228 -4.34 -38.64 4.80
CA VAL A 228 -4.48 -37.34 5.45
C VAL A 228 -5.95 -37.00 5.56
N CYS A 229 -6.45 -36.92 6.81
CA CYS A 229 -7.76 -36.40 7.14
C CYS A 229 -7.58 -35.03 7.79
N LEU A 230 -8.28 -34.01 7.29
CA LEU A 230 -8.14 -32.64 7.78
C LEU A 230 -9.51 -32.04 8.04
N THR A 231 -9.73 -31.58 9.27
CA THR A 231 -11.00 -30.97 9.69
C THR A 231 -10.84 -29.47 9.96
N TYR A 232 -11.70 -28.67 9.34
CA TYR A 232 -11.77 -27.22 9.43
C TYR A 232 -12.98 -26.81 10.27
N TRP A 233 -12.75 -25.94 11.26
CA TRP A 233 -13.83 -25.32 12.01
C TRP A 233 -14.30 -24.03 11.34
N LEU A 234 -15.40 -24.11 10.58
CA LEU A 234 -15.89 -22.99 9.79
C LEU A 234 -16.41 -21.83 10.63
N ASN A 235 -16.99 -22.06 11.81
CA ASN A 235 -17.47 -20.94 12.63
C ASN A 235 -16.34 -19.95 12.95
N VAL A 236 -15.16 -20.48 13.26
CA VAL A 236 -13.95 -19.71 13.53
C VAL A 236 -13.39 -19.10 12.24
N LEU A 237 -13.16 -19.92 11.21
CA LEU A 237 -12.51 -19.46 9.97
C LEU A 237 -13.37 -18.50 9.14
N GLN A 238 -14.69 -18.67 9.22
CA GLN A 238 -15.67 -17.94 8.43
C GLN A 238 -16.51 -17.00 9.30
N ASN A 239 -16.10 -16.68 10.53
CA ASN A 239 -16.79 -15.75 11.43
C ASN A 239 -18.33 -15.94 11.45
N ILE A 240 -18.80 -17.19 11.49
CA ILE A 240 -20.25 -17.52 11.35
C ILE A 240 -21.02 -17.23 12.65
N GLY A 241 -20.33 -16.85 13.73
CA GLY A 241 -20.92 -16.66 15.06
C GLY A 241 -21.21 -17.99 15.75
N GLU A 242 -21.82 -17.91 16.93
CA GLU A 242 -22.30 -19.09 17.65
C GLU A 242 -23.58 -19.62 17.01
N THR A 243 -23.61 -20.92 16.78
CA THR A 243 -24.73 -21.64 16.17
C THR A 243 -25.04 -22.85 17.03
N ASP A 244 -26.28 -23.36 16.97
CA ASP A 244 -26.71 -24.51 17.78
C ASP A 244 -25.80 -25.75 17.62
N LEU A 245 -25.28 -25.95 16.40
CA LEU A 245 -24.24 -26.92 16.08
C LEU A 245 -23.16 -26.23 15.23
N PRO A 246 -21.86 -26.47 15.49
CA PRO A 246 -20.80 -25.90 14.67
C PRO A 246 -20.75 -26.54 13.28
N PHE A 247 -20.35 -25.74 12.31
CA PHE A 247 -20.08 -26.14 10.95
C PHE A 247 -18.64 -26.61 10.81
N LEU A 248 -18.48 -27.85 10.37
CA LEU A 248 -17.18 -28.47 10.11
C LEU A 248 -17.07 -28.82 8.63
N VAL A 249 -15.85 -28.74 8.10
CA VAL A 249 -15.50 -29.34 6.80
C VAL A 249 -14.39 -30.33 7.01
N THR A 250 -14.59 -31.57 6.60
CA THR A 250 -13.53 -32.57 6.64
C THR A 250 -13.15 -33.00 5.23
N LEU A 251 -11.85 -32.97 4.97
CA LEU A 251 -11.22 -33.53 3.77
C LEU A 251 -10.85 -34.97 4.00
N ASN A 252 -11.27 -35.83 3.08
CA ASN A 252 -10.97 -37.27 3.04
C ASN A 252 -11.28 -37.99 4.37
N PRO A 253 -12.50 -37.86 4.93
CA PRO A 253 -12.83 -38.58 6.14
C PRO A 253 -12.91 -40.08 5.88
N ASP A 254 -12.46 -40.90 6.85
CA ASP A 254 -12.50 -42.37 6.73
C ASP A 254 -13.93 -42.92 6.57
N HIS A 255 -14.91 -42.22 7.15
CA HIS A 255 -16.34 -42.49 6.99
C HIS A 255 -17.08 -41.16 6.77
N THR A 256 -18.22 -41.18 6.06
CA THR A 256 -19.01 -39.95 5.88
C THR A 256 -19.63 -39.54 7.22
N PRO A 257 -19.36 -38.33 7.73
CA PRO A 257 -19.94 -37.82 8.98
C PRO A 257 -21.48 -37.81 8.98
N TYR A 258 -22.08 -38.02 10.16
CA TYR A 258 -23.51 -37.80 10.37
C TYR A 258 -23.86 -36.31 10.18
N ASN A 259 -25.13 -36.00 9.82
CA ASN A 259 -25.58 -34.63 9.51
C ASN A 259 -24.80 -33.93 8.38
N THR A 260 -24.39 -34.69 7.37
CA THR A 260 -23.80 -34.15 6.13
C THR A 260 -24.78 -33.23 5.40
N LEU A 261 -24.36 -31.99 5.19
CA LEU A 261 -25.10 -30.96 4.45
C LEU A 261 -24.72 -30.95 2.97
N LEU A 262 -23.42 -31.07 2.69
CA LEU A 262 -22.89 -30.99 1.34
C LEU A 262 -21.69 -31.93 1.20
N LYS A 263 -21.65 -32.65 0.08
CA LYS A 263 -20.54 -33.52 -0.28
C LYS A 263 -20.13 -33.21 -1.72
N TRP A 264 -18.85 -32.92 -1.95
CA TRP A 264 -18.32 -32.77 -3.30
C TRP A 264 -16.90 -33.28 -3.41
N SER A 265 -16.45 -33.29 -4.65
CA SER A 265 -15.22 -33.89 -5.09
C SER A 265 -14.36 -32.86 -5.82
N THR A 266 -13.08 -32.76 -5.48
CA THR A 266 -12.14 -31.85 -6.15
C THR A 266 -10.76 -32.49 -6.29
N GLY A 267 -10.00 -32.04 -7.28
CA GLY A 267 -8.59 -32.38 -7.43
C GLY A 267 -7.69 -31.31 -6.82
N HIS A 268 -6.51 -31.71 -6.33
CA HIS A 268 -5.50 -30.79 -5.81
C HIS A 268 -4.20 -30.91 -6.61
N PRO A 269 -3.56 -29.80 -7.01
CA PRO A 269 -2.32 -29.84 -7.77
C PRO A 269 -1.17 -30.40 -6.93
N VAL A 270 -0.29 -31.18 -7.57
CA VAL A 270 0.91 -31.73 -6.95
C VAL A 270 2.10 -30.82 -7.26
N PRO A 271 2.76 -30.23 -6.24
CA PRO A 271 3.92 -29.36 -6.42
C PRO A 271 5.19 -30.17 -6.71
N SER A 272 5.21 -30.89 -7.84
CA SER A 272 6.33 -31.73 -8.26
C SER A 272 7.48 -30.90 -8.87
N VAL A 273 8.68 -31.48 -8.94
CA VAL A 273 9.82 -30.89 -9.66
C VAL A 273 9.46 -30.64 -11.14
N ALA A 274 8.74 -31.58 -11.76
CA ALA A 274 8.28 -31.45 -13.13
C ALA A 274 7.32 -30.26 -13.32
N ALA A 275 6.36 -30.07 -12.42
CA ALA A 275 5.43 -28.93 -12.45
C ALA A 275 6.16 -27.59 -12.27
N SER A 276 7.13 -27.54 -11.35
CA SER A 276 7.96 -26.35 -11.11
C SER A 276 8.75 -25.94 -12.37
N LYS A 277 9.39 -26.91 -13.05
CA LYS A 277 10.07 -26.68 -14.34
C LYS A 277 9.12 -26.23 -15.43
N ALA A 278 8.01 -26.96 -15.60
CA ALA A 278 7.04 -26.65 -16.64
C ALA A 278 6.48 -25.23 -16.49
N SER A 279 6.27 -24.75 -15.25
CA SER A 279 5.82 -23.38 -14.98
C SER A 279 6.77 -22.32 -15.56
N LEU A 280 8.09 -22.53 -15.47
CA LEU A 280 9.11 -21.61 -16.03
C LEU A 280 9.15 -21.63 -17.56
N GLU A 281 8.63 -22.68 -18.19
CA GLU A 281 8.65 -22.88 -19.64
C GLU A 281 7.29 -22.64 -20.30
N LEU A 282 6.26 -22.26 -19.54
CA LEU A 282 4.89 -22.09 -20.05
C LEU A 282 4.79 -21.06 -21.19
N ASP A 283 5.64 -20.04 -21.19
CA ASP A 283 5.72 -19.04 -22.27
C ASP A 283 6.01 -19.68 -23.64
N HIS A 284 6.59 -20.88 -23.68
CA HIS A 284 6.81 -21.63 -24.91
C HIS A 284 5.53 -22.12 -25.57
N ILE A 285 4.37 -22.12 -24.92
CA ILE A 285 3.09 -22.53 -25.53
C ILE A 285 2.06 -21.39 -25.59
N GLN A 286 2.25 -20.32 -24.82
CA GLN A 286 1.28 -19.22 -24.74
C GLN A 286 1.09 -18.51 -26.09
N GLY A 287 -0.14 -18.49 -26.59
CA GLY A 287 -0.56 -17.72 -27.77
C GLY A 287 -0.06 -18.25 -29.12
N LYS A 288 0.76 -19.31 -29.16
CA LYS A 288 1.37 -19.81 -30.42
C LYS A 288 0.37 -20.18 -31.51
N ARG A 289 -0.82 -20.64 -31.11
CA ARG A 289 -1.91 -21.05 -32.03
C ARG A 289 -3.22 -20.30 -31.74
N GLY A 290 -3.13 -19.11 -31.15
CA GLY A 290 -4.32 -18.36 -30.69
C GLY A 290 -4.99 -18.97 -29.45
N ILE A 291 -4.25 -19.76 -28.68
CA ILE A 291 -4.70 -20.38 -27.43
C ILE A 291 -3.75 -19.97 -26.30
N TRP A 292 -4.30 -19.53 -25.19
CA TRP A 292 -3.58 -19.21 -23.96
C TRP A 292 -4.10 -20.08 -22.83
N PHE A 293 -3.23 -20.43 -21.89
CA PHE A 293 -3.55 -21.27 -20.74
C PHE A 293 -3.38 -20.45 -19.47
N CYS A 294 -4.35 -20.50 -18.56
CA CYS A 294 -4.24 -19.88 -17.25
C CYS A 294 -4.88 -20.74 -16.17
N GLY A 295 -4.32 -20.69 -14.96
CA GLY A 295 -4.87 -21.41 -13.84
C GLY A 295 -3.94 -21.34 -12.64
N ALA A 296 -4.48 -21.67 -11.47
CA ALA A 296 -3.73 -21.61 -10.21
C ALA A 296 -2.51 -22.56 -10.18
N TYR A 297 -2.50 -23.59 -11.03
CA TYR A 297 -1.40 -24.54 -11.19
C TYR A 297 -0.10 -23.90 -11.72
N GLN A 298 -0.15 -22.69 -12.26
CA GLN A 298 1.04 -21.97 -12.72
C GLN A 298 1.86 -21.37 -11.56
N GLY A 299 1.28 -21.29 -10.36
CA GLY A 299 1.96 -20.89 -9.12
C GLY A 299 1.85 -21.97 -8.05
N TYR A 300 1.43 -21.59 -6.84
CA TYR A 300 1.32 -22.51 -5.72
C TYR A 300 -0.04 -23.23 -5.60
N GLY A 301 -0.98 -22.96 -6.52
CA GLY A 301 -2.31 -23.56 -6.51
C GLY A 301 -3.38 -22.72 -5.77
N PHE A 302 -3.13 -21.45 -5.48
CA PHE A 302 -4.07 -20.57 -4.75
C PHE A 302 -4.73 -19.51 -5.63
N HIS A 303 -5.70 -18.80 -5.07
CA HIS A 303 -6.50 -17.80 -5.81
C HIS A 303 -5.67 -16.68 -6.44
N GLU A 304 -4.61 -16.23 -5.76
CA GLU A 304 -3.72 -15.18 -6.30
C GLU A 304 -2.95 -15.68 -7.52
N ASP A 305 -2.50 -16.94 -7.51
CA ASP A 305 -1.83 -17.56 -8.65
C ASP A 305 -2.77 -17.64 -9.86
N GLY A 306 -4.04 -18.00 -9.63
CA GLY A 306 -5.08 -18.04 -10.67
C GLY A 306 -5.34 -16.65 -11.26
N LEU A 307 -5.41 -15.61 -10.43
CA LEU A 307 -5.58 -14.24 -10.88
C LEU A 307 -4.37 -13.77 -11.70
N LYS A 308 -3.15 -14.00 -11.20
CA LYS A 308 -1.90 -13.64 -11.91
C LYS A 308 -1.81 -14.33 -13.27
N ALA A 309 -2.05 -15.63 -13.32
CA ALA A 309 -2.06 -16.39 -14.57
C ALA A 309 -3.12 -15.86 -15.55
N GLY A 310 -4.33 -15.54 -15.05
CA GLY A 310 -5.41 -14.96 -15.86
C GLY A 310 -5.04 -13.59 -16.43
N MET A 311 -4.42 -12.74 -15.62
CA MET A 311 -3.92 -11.43 -16.07
C MET A 311 -2.83 -11.57 -17.13
N ILE A 312 -1.87 -12.48 -16.94
CA ILE A 312 -0.78 -12.75 -17.91
C ILE A 312 -1.38 -13.20 -19.24
N ALA A 313 -2.31 -14.17 -19.23
CA ALA A 313 -2.98 -14.63 -20.44
C ALA A 313 -3.74 -13.49 -21.15
N ALA A 314 -4.49 -12.67 -20.40
CA ALA A 314 -5.22 -11.54 -20.97
C ALA A 314 -4.29 -10.49 -21.61
N HIS A 315 -3.15 -10.17 -20.97
CA HIS A 315 -2.15 -9.27 -21.56
C HIS A 315 -1.50 -9.87 -22.81
N GLY A 316 -1.28 -11.19 -22.81
CA GLY A 316 -0.80 -11.94 -23.97
C GLY A 316 -1.73 -11.79 -25.17
N VAL A 317 -3.05 -11.94 -24.96
CA VAL A 317 -4.06 -11.69 -26.00
C VAL A 317 -3.99 -10.25 -26.52
N LEU A 318 -3.86 -9.27 -25.62
CA LEU A 318 -3.78 -7.85 -25.98
C LEU A 318 -2.42 -7.41 -26.55
N ARG A 319 -1.43 -8.31 -26.67
CA ARG A 319 -0.05 -8.02 -27.09
C ARG A 319 0.61 -6.89 -26.26
N LYS A 320 0.21 -6.73 -24.99
CA LYS A 320 0.78 -5.75 -24.07
C LYS A 320 1.84 -6.43 -23.20
N ARG A 321 2.97 -5.75 -22.94
CA ARG A 321 3.94 -6.22 -21.94
C ARG A 321 3.31 -6.12 -20.55
N CYS A 322 3.19 -7.24 -19.84
CA CYS A 322 2.89 -7.24 -18.43
C CYS A 322 4.20 -6.95 -17.68
N ALA A 323 4.24 -5.92 -16.83
CA ALA A 323 5.27 -5.88 -15.79
C ALA A 323 5.11 -7.17 -14.97
N SER A 324 6.18 -7.94 -14.79
CA SER A 324 6.10 -9.21 -14.08
C SER A 324 5.44 -8.99 -12.73
N LEU A 325 4.29 -9.62 -12.50
CA LEU A 325 3.63 -9.69 -11.21
C LEU A 325 4.49 -10.60 -10.32
N CYS A 326 5.67 -10.13 -9.93
CA CYS A 326 6.51 -10.80 -8.97
C CYS A 326 5.72 -10.96 -7.68
N ASN A 327 5.83 -12.12 -7.04
CA ASN A 327 5.46 -12.20 -5.63
C ASN A 327 6.23 -11.09 -4.91
N PRO A 328 5.56 -10.17 -4.18
CA PRO A 328 6.25 -9.11 -3.48
C PRO A 328 7.35 -9.73 -2.62
N ARG A 329 8.55 -9.15 -2.66
CA ARG A 329 9.63 -9.60 -1.78
C ARG A 329 9.12 -9.43 -0.35
N HIS A 330 9.06 -10.53 0.39
CA HIS A 330 8.56 -10.47 1.76
C HIS A 330 9.54 -9.67 2.60
N MET A 331 9.03 -8.66 3.30
CA MET A 331 9.81 -7.89 4.24
C MET A 331 10.22 -8.79 5.41
N VAL A 332 11.54 -9.01 5.58
CA VAL A 332 12.10 -9.76 6.70
C VAL A 332 12.81 -8.80 7.63
N PRO A 333 12.12 -8.22 8.63
CA PRO A 333 12.77 -7.32 9.57
C PRO A 333 13.79 -8.06 10.43
N SER A 334 14.94 -7.44 10.63
CA SER A 334 15.94 -7.79 11.63
C SER A 334 15.34 -7.77 13.05
N LEU A 335 16.05 -8.33 14.04
CA LEU A 335 15.62 -8.28 15.45
C LEU A 335 15.34 -6.84 15.92
N MET A 336 16.19 -5.92 15.49
CA MET A 336 16.13 -4.49 15.79
C MET A 336 14.88 -3.84 15.16
N GLU A 337 14.64 -4.09 13.87
CA GLU A 337 13.46 -3.58 13.17
C GLU A 337 12.15 -4.20 13.69
N ARG A 338 12.17 -5.45 14.17
CA ARG A 338 11.01 -6.06 14.84
C ARG A 338 10.67 -5.35 16.16
N GLY A 339 11.69 -4.98 16.93
CA GLY A 339 11.53 -4.18 18.14
C GLY A 339 10.93 -2.82 17.81
N ALA A 340 11.47 -2.13 16.80
CA ALA A 340 10.97 -0.85 16.33
C ALA A 340 9.53 -0.94 15.81
N ARG A 341 9.21 -1.98 15.03
CA ARG A 341 7.85 -2.23 14.54
C ARG A 341 6.86 -2.42 15.68
N LEU A 342 7.21 -3.23 16.68
CA LEU A 342 6.35 -3.42 17.85
C LEU A 342 6.11 -2.10 18.60
N PHE A 343 7.16 -1.28 18.73
CA PHE A 343 7.07 0.03 19.35
C PHE A 343 6.12 0.96 18.57
N VAL A 344 6.35 1.12 17.25
CA VAL A 344 5.53 1.97 16.37
C VAL A 344 4.08 1.49 16.36
N ALA A 345 3.83 0.18 16.25
CA ALA A 345 2.47 -0.35 16.26
C ALA A 345 1.75 -0.11 17.59
N ARG A 346 2.45 -0.24 18.73
CA ARG A 346 1.87 0.10 20.05
C ARG A 346 1.55 1.58 20.17
N PHE A 347 2.45 2.44 19.69
CA PHE A 347 2.24 3.89 19.67
C PHE A 347 1.00 4.25 18.83
N LEU A 348 0.92 3.79 17.58
CA LEU A 348 -0.21 4.08 16.69
C LEU A 348 -1.53 3.55 17.25
N LYS A 349 -1.53 2.37 17.88
CA LYS A 349 -2.71 1.83 18.55
C LYS A 349 -3.22 2.71 19.69
N GLN A 350 -2.32 3.39 20.40
CA GLN A 350 -2.69 4.29 21.50
C GLN A 350 -3.06 5.70 20.99
N PHE A 351 -2.38 6.17 19.95
CA PHE A 351 -2.54 7.52 19.41
C PHE A 351 -3.79 7.67 18.54
N VAL A 352 -4.11 6.70 17.69
CA VAL A 352 -5.22 6.79 16.73
C VAL A 352 -6.55 6.53 17.45
N CYS A 353 -7.16 7.60 17.95
CA CYS A 353 -8.49 7.63 18.57
C CYS A 353 -9.61 8.11 17.62
N ALA A 354 -9.26 8.80 16.54
CA ALA A 354 -10.15 9.28 15.49
C ALA A 354 -9.56 8.98 14.10
N GLY A 355 -10.40 8.49 13.18
CA GLY A 355 -9.98 8.06 11.84
C GLY A 355 -9.44 6.62 11.81
N CYS A 356 -8.96 6.20 10.64
CA CYS A 356 -8.42 4.87 10.40
C CYS A 356 -7.07 4.94 9.68
N LEU A 357 -6.03 4.37 10.29
CA LEU A 357 -4.71 4.22 9.70
C LEU A 357 -4.40 2.74 9.50
N ILE A 358 -4.00 2.38 8.28
CA ILE A 358 -3.65 1.00 7.93
C ILE A 358 -2.22 0.97 7.42
N LEU A 359 -1.37 0.13 8.02
CA LEU A 359 -0.06 -0.21 7.47
C LEU A 359 -0.15 -1.54 6.74
N LEU A 360 0.28 -1.58 5.48
CA LEU A 360 0.37 -2.76 4.64
C LEU A 360 1.85 -3.00 4.32
N GLU A 361 2.45 -3.99 4.96
CA GLU A 361 3.84 -4.37 4.70
C GLU A 361 3.95 -5.16 3.38
N GLU A 362 5.06 -4.94 2.65
CA GLU A 362 5.44 -5.85 1.57
C GLU A 362 5.58 -7.28 2.09
N GLY A 363 4.73 -8.18 1.58
CA GLY A 363 4.54 -9.53 2.10
C GLY A 363 3.17 -9.79 2.72
N GLY A 364 2.30 -8.77 2.80
CA GLY A 364 0.86 -8.92 3.08
C GLY A 364 0.46 -8.76 4.55
N MET A 365 1.42 -8.52 5.46
CA MET A 365 1.09 -8.25 6.85
C MET A 365 0.41 -6.89 6.97
N THR A 366 -0.77 -6.87 7.58
CA THR A 366 -1.59 -5.66 7.73
C THR A 366 -1.76 -5.30 9.20
N PHE A 367 -1.53 -4.04 9.54
CA PHE A 367 -1.87 -3.47 10.84
C PHE A 367 -2.97 -2.42 10.66
N THR A 368 -4.08 -2.56 11.36
CA THR A 368 -5.18 -1.58 11.33
C THR A 368 -5.27 -0.91 12.68
N PHE A 369 -5.24 0.43 12.68
CA PHE A 369 -5.41 1.29 13.83
C PHE A 369 -6.64 2.16 13.58
N GLU A 370 -7.75 1.81 14.22
CA GLU A 370 -9.03 2.47 14.02
C GLU A 370 -9.54 3.05 15.33
N GLY A 371 -9.85 4.35 15.29
CA GLY A 371 -10.44 5.06 16.40
C GLY A 371 -11.88 4.64 16.67
N THR A 372 -12.29 4.59 17.94
CA THR A 372 -13.67 4.22 18.32
C THR A 372 -14.69 5.34 18.09
N ARG A 373 -14.23 6.53 17.70
CA ARG A 373 -15.05 7.74 17.65
C ARG A 373 -15.50 8.07 16.22
N ARG A 374 -16.82 8.05 16.00
CA ARG A 374 -17.49 8.07 14.68
C ARG A 374 -17.45 9.39 13.90
N TYR A 375 -16.84 10.45 14.42
CA TYR A 375 -16.88 11.78 13.79
C TYR A 375 -15.70 12.07 12.86
N CYS A 376 -14.73 11.15 12.75
CA CYS A 376 -13.68 11.22 11.75
C CYS A 376 -13.75 9.96 10.87
N ASN A 377 -14.25 10.12 9.65
CA ASN A 377 -14.35 9.04 8.65
C ASN A 377 -13.10 8.96 7.75
N LEU A 378 -12.07 9.76 8.04
CA LEU A 378 -10.85 9.79 7.26
C LEU A 378 -10.10 8.47 7.40
N ARG A 379 -9.56 8.00 6.28
CA ARG A 379 -8.80 6.76 6.20
C ARG A 379 -7.54 6.97 5.39
N THR A 380 -6.43 6.42 5.87
CA THR A 380 -5.18 6.36 5.12
C THR A 380 -4.60 4.94 5.15
N VAL A 381 -4.05 4.50 4.02
CA VAL A 381 -3.40 3.19 3.87
C VAL A 381 -1.97 3.40 3.39
N TRP A 382 -1.00 2.91 4.16
CA TRP A 382 0.43 3.07 3.90
C TRP A 382 0.99 1.74 3.42
N GLY A 383 1.55 1.70 2.22
CA GLY A 383 2.37 0.59 1.75
C GLY A 383 3.78 0.73 2.32
N ILE A 384 4.19 -0.16 3.22
CA ILE A 384 5.54 -0.18 3.79
C ILE A 384 6.42 -1.08 2.93
N HIS A 385 7.41 -0.47 2.28
CA HIS A 385 8.31 -1.13 1.33
C HIS A 385 9.63 -1.56 1.99
N ASN A 386 10.07 -0.84 3.04
CA ASN A 386 11.35 -1.07 3.70
C ASN A 386 11.21 -1.09 5.23
N PRO A 387 11.74 -2.11 5.93
CA PRO A 387 11.62 -2.21 7.39
C PRO A 387 12.36 -1.08 8.14
N GLN A 388 13.29 -0.37 7.47
CA GLN A 388 13.92 0.83 8.03
C GLN A 388 12.92 1.93 8.38
N PHE A 389 11.75 1.97 7.74
CA PHE A 389 10.63 2.84 8.11
C PHE A 389 10.38 2.82 9.63
N TYR A 390 10.26 1.62 10.21
CA TYR A 390 9.98 1.49 11.65
C TYR A 390 11.11 2.03 12.51
N TRP A 391 12.36 1.80 12.08
CA TRP A 391 13.53 2.28 12.79
C TRP A 391 13.62 3.81 12.74
N LYS A 392 13.45 4.42 11.56
CA LYS A 392 13.45 5.88 11.36
C LYS A 392 12.35 6.54 12.18
N VAL A 393 11.12 6.06 12.09
CA VAL A 393 9.98 6.59 12.87
C VAL A 393 10.22 6.46 14.38
N MET A 394 10.74 5.33 14.85
CA MET A 394 11.03 5.16 16.28
C MET A 394 12.13 6.10 16.78
N THR A 395 13.18 6.34 15.99
CA THR A 395 14.39 7.05 16.45
C THR A 395 14.39 8.55 16.13
N HIS A 396 13.69 8.96 15.07
CA HIS A 396 13.64 10.33 14.56
C HIS A 396 12.21 10.89 14.49
N ALA A 397 11.21 10.14 14.95
CA ALA A 397 9.83 10.61 15.12
C ALA A 397 9.20 11.16 13.83
N ASP A 398 8.71 12.40 13.87
CA ASP A 398 8.09 13.13 12.77
C ASP A 398 9.04 13.37 11.60
N LEU A 399 10.30 13.73 11.88
CA LEU A 399 11.34 13.80 10.85
C LEU A 399 11.64 12.42 10.27
N GLY A 400 11.69 11.39 11.12
CA GLY A 400 11.86 10.01 10.67
C GLY A 400 10.73 9.55 9.75
N LEU A 401 9.49 9.97 10.03
CA LEU A 401 8.35 9.72 9.17
C LEU A 401 8.47 10.47 7.84
N ALA A 402 8.85 11.75 7.86
CA ALA A 402 9.05 12.55 6.65
C ALA A 402 10.19 11.99 5.77
N ASP A 403 11.34 11.69 6.38
CA ASP A 403 12.50 11.10 5.70
C ASP A 403 12.13 9.74 5.09
N SER A 404 11.37 8.91 5.82
CA SER A 404 10.91 7.61 5.29
C SER A 404 9.99 7.77 4.07
N TYR A 405 9.19 8.82 4.01
CA TYR A 405 8.34 9.11 2.85
C TYR A 405 9.19 9.60 1.66
N ILE A 406 10.10 10.53 1.90
CA ILE A 406 11.01 11.09 0.90
C ILE A 406 11.92 10.01 0.30
N ASP A 407 12.44 9.11 1.14
CA ASP A 407 13.32 8.01 0.74
C ASP A 407 12.57 6.85 0.07
N GLY A 408 11.22 6.87 0.06
CA GLY A 408 10.39 5.82 -0.53
C GLY A 408 10.28 4.54 0.31
N ASP A 409 10.63 4.60 1.61
CA ASP A 409 10.47 3.46 2.53
C ASP A 409 9.00 3.10 2.75
N PHE A 410 8.10 4.08 2.55
CA PHE A 410 6.66 3.85 2.45
C PHE A 410 5.98 4.80 1.47
N SER A 411 4.81 4.40 0.99
CA SER A 411 3.95 5.21 0.12
C SER A 411 2.48 5.13 0.54
N PHE A 412 1.64 5.99 -0.02
CA PHE A 412 0.20 5.94 0.20
C PHE A 412 -0.49 5.14 -0.91
N ALA A 413 -1.44 4.27 -0.53
CA ALA A 413 -2.25 3.56 -1.52
C ALA A 413 -3.15 4.53 -2.31
N ASP A 414 -3.65 5.57 -1.64
CA ASP A 414 -4.30 6.71 -2.26
C ASP A 414 -3.25 7.80 -2.52
N LYS A 415 -2.94 8.03 -3.79
CA LYS A 415 -1.88 8.96 -4.21
C LYS A 415 -2.32 10.42 -4.18
N GLU A 416 -3.62 10.68 -4.16
CA GLU A 416 -4.18 12.04 -4.19
C GLU A 416 -4.41 12.53 -2.76
N GLU A 417 -5.13 11.73 -1.97
CA GLU A 417 -5.62 12.16 -0.65
C GLU A 417 -4.89 11.51 0.52
N GLY A 418 -4.03 10.50 0.27
CA GLY A 418 -3.40 9.72 1.34
C GLY A 418 -2.60 10.57 2.34
N LEU A 419 -1.78 11.49 1.83
CA LEU A 419 -0.98 12.39 2.67
C LEU A 419 -1.87 13.41 3.39
N LEU A 420 -2.86 13.99 2.71
CA LEU A 420 -3.80 14.93 3.32
C LEU A 420 -4.57 14.26 4.46
N ASN A 421 -5.12 13.08 4.20
CA ASN A 421 -5.83 12.26 5.18
C ASN A 421 -4.96 11.94 6.39
N LEU A 422 -3.67 11.64 6.18
CA LEU A 422 -2.73 11.48 7.28
C LEU A 422 -2.67 12.75 8.14
N ILE A 423 -2.34 13.91 7.54
CA ILE A 423 -2.19 15.15 8.30
C ILE A 423 -3.47 15.50 9.04
N MET A 424 -4.63 15.35 8.40
CA MET A 424 -5.95 15.58 9.00
C MET A 424 -6.25 14.62 10.16
N ILE A 425 -5.88 13.34 10.04
CA ILE A 425 -5.99 12.36 11.14
C ILE A 425 -5.07 12.77 12.30
N LEU A 426 -3.83 13.19 12.05
CA LEU A 426 -2.92 13.64 13.12
C LEU A 426 -3.48 14.87 13.85
N ILE A 427 -4.00 15.85 13.12
CA ILE A 427 -4.63 17.06 13.69
C ILE A 427 -5.84 16.67 14.54
N ALA A 428 -6.74 15.84 14.00
CA ALA A 428 -7.94 15.40 14.72
C ALA A 428 -7.60 14.70 16.04
N ASN A 429 -6.56 13.85 16.05
CA ASN A 429 -6.12 13.17 17.28
C ASN A 429 -5.45 14.12 18.28
N ARG A 430 -4.63 15.07 17.81
CA ARG A 430 -4.01 16.11 18.65
C ARG A 430 -5.07 16.94 19.37
N ASP A 431 -6.09 17.40 18.65
CA ASP A 431 -7.11 18.29 19.19
C ASP A 431 -8.01 17.55 20.21
N LEU A 432 -8.19 16.24 20.02
CA LEU A 432 -8.85 15.38 21.01
C LEU A 432 -8.04 15.24 22.28
N ASP A 433 -6.73 15.00 22.20
CA ASP A 433 -5.87 14.91 23.37
C ASP A 433 -5.80 16.24 24.15
N ALA A 434 -5.84 17.38 23.45
CA ALA A 434 -5.94 18.70 24.08
C ALA A 434 -7.26 18.88 24.88
N SER A 435 -8.37 18.28 24.41
CA SER A 435 -9.65 18.31 25.11
C SER A 435 -9.70 17.37 26.33
N VAL A 436 -9.06 16.20 26.24
CA VAL A 436 -9.03 15.19 27.31
C VAL A 436 -8.03 15.57 28.42
N SER A 437 -6.91 16.19 28.07
CA SER A 437 -5.86 16.63 29.00
C SER A 437 -6.30 17.78 29.93
N LYS A 438 -7.38 18.50 29.62
CA LYS A 438 -8.01 19.45 30.57
C LYS A 438 -8.69 18.80 31.77
N VAL A 439 -8.95 17.47 31.74
CA VAL A 439 -9.69 16.75 32.79
C VAL A 439 -8.80 15.87 33.68
N ASN A 440 -7.55 15.57 33.29
CA ASN A 440 -6.63 14.75 34.09
C ASN A 440 -5.22 15.35 34.19
N GLN A 441 -4.97 16.14 35.24
CA GLN A 441 -3.64 16.60 35.63
C GLN A 441 -2.77 15.49 36.25
N LYS A 442 -2.40 14.49 35.44
CA LYS A 442 -1.22 13.65 35.72
C LYS A 442 -0.35 13.58 34.47
N ARG A 443 0.48 14.62 34.28
CA ARG A 443 1.57 14.64 33.30
C ARG A 443 2.58 13.54 33.65
N GLY A 444 2.40 12.37 33.05
CA GLY A 444 3.43 11.34 32.98
C GLY A 444 4.16 11.44 31.65
N TRP A 445 5.45 11.09 31.64
CA TRP A 445 6.37 10.88 30.50
C TRP A 445 5.85 10.10 29.27
N TRP A 446 4.58 9.69 29.23
CA TRP A 446 3.93 8.92 28.16
C TRP A 446 2.72 9.64 27.52
N THR A 447 2.69 10.98 27.43
CA THR A 447 1.62 11.69 26.67
C THR A 447 2.14 12.20 25.32
N PRO A 448 1.36 12.08 24.22
CA PRO A 448 1.88 12.14 22.86
C PRO A 448 1.74 13.55 22.30
N LEU A 449 2.77 14.36 22.54
CA LEU A 449 3.29 15.20 21.47
C LEU A 449 4.37 14.36 20.79
N LEU A 450 4.37 14.33 19.46
CA LEU A 450 5.45 13.77 18.66
C LEU A 450 6.79 14.11 19.32
N PHE A 451 7.57 13.07 19.61
CA PHE A 451 8.78 13.05 20.42
C PHE A 451 9.72 14.26 20.19
N THR A 452 9.58 15.32 20.98
CA THR A 452 10.60 16.38 21.09
C THR A 452 11.22 16.40 22.49
N SER A 453 11.87 15.30 22.90
CA SER A 453 12.77 15.35 24.08
C SER A 453 13.89 14.31 24.11
N GLY A 454 14.22 13.67 22.98
CA GLY A 454 15.40 12.80 22.86
C GLY A 454 16.37 13.39 21.83
N ILE A 455 17.68 13.39 22.15
CA ILE A 455 18.92 13.69 21.40
C ILE A 455 18.81 14.38 20.02
N ALA A 456 17.93 13.94 19.11
CA ALA A 456 17.57 14.63 17.87
C ALA A 456 17.04 16.06 18.13
N SER A 457 16.16 16.27 19.11
CA SER A 457 15.67 17.60 19.49
C SER A 457 16.81 18.50 19.96
N ALA A 458 17.78 18.01 20.73
CA ALA A 458 18.93 18.82 21.15
C ALA A 458 19.79 19.26 19.95
N ARG A 459 20.04 18.37 18.99
CA ARG A 459 20.84 18.66 17.79
C ARG A 459 20.14 19.68 16.87
N TYR A 460 18.82 19.59 16.73
CA TYR A 460 18.02 20.52 15.94
C TYR A 460 17.72 21.82 16.67
N PHE A 461 17.47 21.81 17.98
CA PHE A 461 17.31 22.99 18.84
C PHE A 461 18.60 23.82 18.87
N LEU A 462 19.77 23.19 18.99
CA LEU A 462 21.07 23.86 18.85
C LEU A 462 21.26 24.45 17.44
N ARG A 463 20.78 23.78 16.39
CA ARG A 463 20.77 24.29 15.01
C ARG A 463 19.74 25.39 14.78
N HIS A 464 18.65 25.41 15.55
CA HIS A 464 17.61 26.44 15.51
C HIS A 464 18.05 27.71 16.24
N ILE A 465 18.70 27.54 17.40
CA ILE A 465 19.36 28.64 18.14
C ILE A 465 20.52 29.23 17.33
N SER A 466 21.22 28.43 16.52
CA SER A 466 22.27 28.93 15.63
C SER A 466 21.75 29.64 14.36
N ARG A 467 20.42 29.73 14.16
CA ARG A 467 19.76 30.42 13.04
C ARG A 467 19.09 31.73 13.49
N LYS A 468 19.79 32.54 14.28
CA LYS A 468 19.34 33.91 14.61
C LYS A 468 19.09 34.71 13.33
N ASN A 469 17.99 35.46 13.29
CA ASN A 469 17.56 36.23 12.10
C ASN A 469 18.33 37.54 11.91
N SER A 470 19.66 37.44 11.87
CA SER A 470 20.55 38.54 11.50
C SER A 470 20.31 38.96 10.03
N LEU A 471 20.64 40.20 9.68
CA LEU A 471 20.54 40.71 8.29
C LEU A 471 21.15 39.77 7.25
N ALA A 472 22.35 39.23 7.52
CA ALA A 472 23.03 38.31 6.62
C ALA A 472 22.32 36.95 6.53
N GLN A 473 21.73 36.46 7.62
CA GLN A 473 21.02 35.18 7.64
C GLN A 473 19.63 35.29 7.00
N ALA A 474 18.92 36.40 7.21
CA ALA A 474 17.64 36.70 6.56
C ALA A 474 17.77 36.64 5.04
N ARG A 475 18.79 37.33 4.50
CA ARG A 475 19.10 37.30 3.07
C ARG A 475 19.46 35.90 2.57
N ARG A 476 20.28 35.14 3.31
CA ARG A 476 20.66 33.75 2.96
C ARG A 476 19.45 32.81 2.95
N ASN A 477 18.56 32.91 3.93
CA ASN A 477 17.37 32.07 4.01
C ASN A 477 16.45 32.32 2.81
N ILE A 478 16.15 33.59 2.52
CA ILE A 478 15.26 33.97 1.41
C ILE A 478 15.89 33.60 0.06
N SER A 479 17.18 33.86 -0.14
CA SER A 479 17.92 33.44 -1.33
C SER A 479 17.90 31.92 -1.53
N TYR A 480 18.14 31.12 -0.48
CA TYR A 480 18.12 29.66 -0.59
C TYR A 480 16.74 29.09 -0.97
N HIS A 481 15.66 29.71 -0.50
CA HIS A 481 14.30 29.24 -0.77
C HIS A 481 13.72 29.77 -2.08
N TYR A 482 14.06 30.99 -2.49
CA TYR A 482 13.40 31.67 -3.60
C TYR A 482 14.30 32.04 -4.78
N ASP A 483 15.62 31.88 -4.67
CA ASP A 483 16.50 31.85 -5.86
C ASP A 483 16.51 30.45 -6.51
N LEU A 484 15.61 29.55 -6.10
CA LEU A 484 15.18 28.44 -6.94
C LEU A 484 14.56 29.00 -8.23
N SER A 485 14.67 28.27 -9.35
CA SER A 485 14.21 28.77 -10.66
C SER A 485 12.74 29.21 -10.63
N ASN A 486 12.44 30.42 -11.13
CA ASN A 486 11.07 30.89 -11.34
C ASN A 486 10.24 29.90 -12.19
N GLU A 487 10.89 29.11 -13.05
CA GLU A 487 10.24 28.06 -13.84
C GLU A 487 9.65 26.97 -12.95
N LEU A 488 10.32 26.59 -11.86
CA LEU A 488 9.80 25.59 -10.92
C LEU A 488 8.52 26.10 -10.26
N PHE A 489 8.55 27.34 -9.79
CA PHE A 489 7.44 28.01 -9.14
C PHE A 489 6.23 28.17 -10.08
N ALA A 490 6.47 28.45 -11.36
CA ALA A 490 5.42 28.55 -12.37
C ALA A 490 4.71 27.21 -12.69
N LEU A 491 5.26 26.06 -12.29
CA LEU A 491 4.60 24.75 -12.51
C LEU A 491 3.40 24.52 -11.60
N PHE A 492 3.32 25.18 -10.45
CA PHE A 492 2.28 24.93 -9.44
C PHE A 492 1.58 26.20 -8.92
N MET A 493 2.03 27.39 -9.30
CA MET A 493 1.32 28.65 -9.04
C MET A 493 0.49 29.09 -10.24
N ASP A 494 -0.44 30.01 -10.02
CA ASP A 494 -1.14 30.69 -11.11
C ASP A 494 -0.24 31.75 -11.79
N GLU A 495 -0.71 32.33 -12.89
CA GLU A 495 0.05 33.27 -13.71
C GLU A 495 0.42 34.57 -12.96
N SER A 496 -0.24 34.87 -11.84
CA SER A 496 0.11 35.99 -10.97
C SER A 496 1.43 35.78 -10.21
N MET A 497 1.95 34.54 -10.17
CA MET A 497 3.13 34.13 -9.40
C MET A 497 3.07 34.58 -7.93
N THR A 498 1.88 34.51 -7.33
CA THR A 498 1.65 34.94 -5.95
C THR A 498 1.72 33.74 -5.01
N TYR A 499 2.84 33.62 -4.29
CA TYR A 499 3.04 32.57 -3.27
C TYR A 499 2.58 33.03 -1.88
N SER A 500 1.27 33.22 -1.72
CA SER A 500 0.64 33.58 -0.43
C SER A 500 -0.83 33.14 -0.42
N CYS A 501 -1.47 33.14 0.75
CA CYS A 501 -2.86 32.70 0.89
C CYS A 501 -3.84 33.54 0.03
N PRO A 502 -4.61 32.91 -0.89
CA PRO A 502 -5.68 33.56 -1.66
C PRO A 502 -6.97 33.67 -0.82
N ILE A 503 -7.97 34.39 -1.34
CA ILE A 503 -9.31 34.46 -0.73
C ILE A 503 -10.32 33.86 -1.70
N PHE A 504 -10.70 32.60 -1.48
CA PHE A 504 -11.72 31.90 -2.27
C PHE A 504 -13.13 32.33 -1.85
N LYS A 505 -14.02 32.41 -2.83
CA LYS A 505 -15.46 32.57 -2.60
C LYS A 505 -16.19 31.23 -2.56
N ASP A 506 -15.75 30.31 -3.40
CA ASP A 506 -16.33 28.99 -3.63
C ASP A 506 -15.18 27.96 -3.74
N GLU A 507 -15.44 26.66 -3.47
CA GLU A 507 -14.40 25.61 -3.40
C GLU A 507 -13.70 25.36 -4.75
N ASP A 508 -14.44 25.46 -5.87
CA ASP A 508 -13.94 25.17 -7.22
C ASP A 508 -13.46 26.44 -7.97
N GLU A 509 -13.25 27.54 -7.26
CA GLU A 509 -12.88 28.80 -7.89
C GLU A 509 -11.42 28.81 -8.36
N ASP A 510 -11.18 29.43 -9.52
CA ASP A 510 -9.85 29.59 -10.09
C ASP A 510 -8.90 30.35 -9.15
N LEU A 511 -7.69 29.81 -8.98
CA LEU A 511 -6.69 30.33 -8.04
C LEU A 511 -6.34 31.79 -8.32
N LYS A 512 -6.21 32.19 -9.60
CA LYS A 512 -5.88 33.57 -9.97
C LYS A 512 -7.01 34.52 -9.59
N VAL A 513 -8.26 34.13 -9.79
CA VAL A 513 -9.42 34.94 -9.36
C VAL A 513 -9.37 35.16 -7.85
N ALA A 514 -9.08 34.11 -7.07
CA ALA A 514 -8.95 34.19 -5.63
C ALA A 514 -7.75 35.05 -5.16
N GLN A 515 -6.62 35.01 -5.87
CA GLN A 515 -5.46 35.90 -5.61
C GLN A 515 -5.78 37.37 -5.93
N MET A 516 -6.43 37.65 -7.05
CA MET A 516 -6.81 39.03 -7.41
C MET A 516 -7.83 39.63 -6.44
N ARG A 517 -8.71 38.79 -5.89
CA ARG A 517 -9.61 39.20 -4.80
C ARG A 517 -8.83 39.58 -3.54
N LYS A 518 -7.85 38.76 -3.15
CA LYS A 518 -6.94 39.08 -2.03
C LYS A 518 -6.24 40.42 -2.24
N HIS A 519 -5.70 40.68 -3.43
CA HIS A 519 -5.07 41.98 -3.76
C HIS A 519 -6.04 43.15 -3.62
N SER A 520 -7.25 43.03 -4.19
CA SER A 520 -8.27 44.09 -4.10
C SER A 520 -8.65 44.39 -2.65
N LEU A 521 -8.80 43.36 -1.81
CA LEU A 521 -9.12 43.52 -0.39
C LEU A 521 -7.99 44.22 0.38
N LEU A 522 -6.73 43.92 0.07
CA LEU A 522 -5.59 44.59 0.70
C LEU A 522 -5.52 46.08 0.32
N ILE A 523 -5.76 46.41 -0.95
CA ILE A 523 -5.83 47.80 -1.44
C ILE A 523 -6.95 48.56 -0.72
N GLU A 524 -8.12 47.94 -0.59
CA GLU A 524 -9.28 48.51 0.12
C GLU A 524 -8.98 48.76 1.60
N LYS A 525 -8.45 47.75 2.31
CA LYS A 525 -8.07 47.86 3.73
C LYS A 525 -7.01 48.93 3.95
N ALA A 526 -6.06 49.06 3.02
CA ALA A 526 -5.04 50.08 3.06
C ALA A 526 -5.59 51.46 2.68
N ARG A 527 -6.78 51.61 2.09
CA ARG A 527 -7.34 52.90 1.69
C ARG A 527 -6.35 53.71 0.86
N VAL A 528 -5.77 53.07 -0.17
CA VAL A 528 -4.78 53.68 -1.06
C VAL A 528 -5.44 54.73 -1.94
N SER A 529 -4.73 55.82 -2.21
CA SER A 529 -5.18 56.94 -3.05
C SER A 529 -4.03 57.43 -3.92
N LYS A 530 -4.34 58.14 -5.01
CA LYS A 530 -3.35 58.64 -5.99
C LYS A 530 -2.20 59.44 -5.38
N GLY A 531 -2.44 60.17 -4.29
CA GLY A 531 -1.43 61.01 -3.65
C GLY A 531 -0.51 60.29 -2.67
N HIS A 532 -0.75 59.00 -2.40
CA HIS A 532 -0.01 58.27 -1.36
C HIS A 532 1.34 57.73 -1.84
N GLU A 533 2.30 57.69 -0.92
CA GLU A 533 3.49 56.86 -0.99
C GLU A 533 3.22 55.52 -0.28
N VAL A 534 3.21 54.43 -1.03
CA VAL A 534 2.96 53.07 -0.53
C VAL A 534 4.27 52.30 -0.41
N LEU A 535 4.48 51.62 0.71
CA LEU A 535 5.57 50.66 0.91
C LEU A 535 5.00 49.24 1.01
N GLU A 536 5.52 48.31 0.20
CA GLU A 536 5.35 46.87 0.44
C GLU A 536 6.65 46.26 0.95
N ILE A 537 6.57 45.62 2.12
CA ILE A 537 7.65 44.84 2.71
C ILE A 537 7.50 43.40 2.21
N GLY A 538 8.44 42.92 1.40
CA GLY A 538 8.38 41.59 0.80
C GLY A 538 7.52 41.55 -0.46
N CYS A 539 7.89 42.33 -1.49
CA CYS A 539 7.02 42.60 -2.65
C CYS A 539 6.82 41.46 -3.67
N GLY A 540 7.31 40.25 -3.36
CA GLY A 540 7.14 39.08 -4.22
C GLY A 540 7.52 39.38 -5.67
N TRP A 541 6.76 38.84 -6.62
CA TRP A 541 7.04 38.92 -8.08
C TRP A 541 6.42 40.19 -8.70
N GLY A 542 6.03 41.17 -7.88
CA GLY A 542 5.57 42.49 -8.32
C GLY A 542 4.12 42.58 -8.78
N THR A 543 3.36 41.48 -8.80
CA THR A 543 1.95 41.51 -9.24
C THR A 543 1.09 42.44 -8.38
N PHE A 544 1.30 42.44 -7.05
CA PHE A 544 0.59 43.35 -6.16
C PHE A 544 0.96 44.82 -6.42
N ALA A 545 2.25 45.12 -6.64
CA ALA A 545 2.71 46.47 -6.98
C ALA A 545 2.02 47.02 -8.24
N ILE A 546 1.95 46.20 -9.29
CA ILE A 546 1.26 46.54 -10.54
C ILE A 546 -0.22 46.82 -10.30
N GLU A 547 -0.89 45.97 -9.52
CA GLU A 547 -2.32 46.11 -9.28
C GLU A 547 -2.66 47.37 -8.46
N VAL A 548 -1.90 47.63 -7.40
CA VAL A 548 -2.07 48.82 -6.56
C VAL A 548 -1.95 50.10 -7.39
N VAL A 549 -0.91 50.20 -8.21
CA VAL A 549 -0.66 51.40 -9.03
C VAL A 549 -1.67 51.52 -10.16
N ARG A 550 -2.05 50.41 -10.84
CA ARG A 550 -3.10 50.45 -11.88
C ARG A 550 -4.43 50.96 -11.36
N GLN A 551 -4.85 50.50 -10.17
CA GLN A 551 -6.14 50.88 -9.61
C GLN A 551 -6.15 52.30 -9.03
N THR A 552 -5.04 52.78 -8.48
CA THR A 552 -5.04 53.99 -7.65
C THR A 552 -4.20 55.14 -8.20
N GLY A 553 -3.20 54.85 -9.04
CA GLY A 553 -2.21 55.80 -9.53
C GLY A 553 -1.24 56.34 -8.45
N CYS A 554 -1.11 55.65 -7.32
CA CYS A 554 -0.20 56.04 -6.24
C CYS A 554 1.28 55.86 -6.63
N ASN A 555 2.19 56.40 -5.82
CA ASN A 555 3.60 56.04 -5.89
C ASN A 555 3.87 54.83 -4.99
N TYR A 556 4.65 53.89 -5.50
CA TYR A 556 4.85 52.60 -4.88
C TYR A 556 6.32 52.28 -4.70
N THR A 557 6.68 51.77 -3.53
CA THR A 557 8.01 51.23 -3.21
C THR A 557 7.86 49.79 -2.72
N GLY A 558 8.38 48.83 -3.48
CA GLY A 558 8.49 47.43 -3.08
C GLY A 558 9.91 47.11 -2.64
N ILE A 559 10.06 46.38 -1.53
CA ILE A 559 11.38 45.88 -1.12
C ILE A 559 11.39 44.35 -1.08
N ASN A 560 12.53 43.75 -1.40
CA ASN A 560 12.72 42.31 -1.40
C ASN A 560 14.17 41.95 -1.05
N LEU A 561 14.41 40.71 -0.62
CA LEU A 561 15.74 40.16 -0.35
C LEU A 561 16.21 39.11 -1.38
N SER A 562 15.31 38.61 -2.25
CA SER A 562 15.71 37.77 -3.38
C SER A 562 15.93 38.61 -4.64
N ALA A 563 17.07 38.35 -5.30
CA ALA A 563 17.42 39.02 -6.55
C ALA A 563 16.59 38.51 -7.73
N GLU A 564 16.29 37.20 -7.78
CA GLU A 564 15.51 36.59 -8.87
C GLU A 564 14.05 37.06 -8.85
N GLN A 565 13.47 37.17 -7.66
CA GLN A 565 12.13 37.73 -7.45
C GLN A 565 12.05 39.18 -7.94
N LEU A 566 13.04 39.99 -7.55
CA LEU A 566 13.08 41.41 -7.90
C LEU A 566 13.27 41.60 -9.41
N LYS A 567 14.16 40.82 -10.02
CA LYS A 567 14.39 40.85 -11.47
C LYS A 567 13.13 40.49 -12.26
N TYR A 568 12.38 39.48 -11.81
CA TYR A 568 11.09 39.13 -12.40
C TYR A 568 10.06 40.25 -12.23
N ALA A 569 9.99 40.84 -11.04
CA ALA A 569 9.09 41.95 -10.74
C ALA A 569 9.40 43.19 -11.60
N GLU A 570 10.67 43.57 -11.74
CA GLU A 570 11.11 44.68 -12.60
C GLU A 570 10.71 44.45 -14.06
N MET A 571 10.92 43.23 -14.58
CA MET A 571 10.48 42.86 -15.93
C MET A 571 8.96 43.05 -16.09
N LYS A 572 8.16 42.55 -15.14
CA LYS A 572 6.69 42.68 -15.19
C LYS A 572 6.20 44.12 -15.05
N VAL A 573 6.85 44.93 -14.22
CA VAL A 573 6.56 46.36 -14.07
C VAL A 573 6.84 47.12 -15.37
N ASN A 574 7.96 46.80 -16.03
CA ASN A 574 8.31 47.38 -17.33
C ASN A 574 7.35 46.96 -18.44
N GLU A 575 6.98 45.67 -18.52
CA GLU A 575 5.96 45.16 -19.45
C GLU A 575 4.60 45.85 -19.24
N ALA A 576 4.27 46.20 -17.99
CA ALA A 576 3.04 46.93 -17.64
C ALA A 576 3.11 48.44 -17.92
N GLY A 577 4.30 48.99 -18.19
CA GLY A 577 4.51 50.43 -18.42
C GLY A 577 4.35 51.31 -17.18
N LEU A 578 4.66 50.78 -15.97
CA LEU A 578 4.42 51.45 -14.69
C LEU A 578 5.70 51.81 -13.92
N GLN A 579 6.86 51.71 -14.56
CA GLN A 579 8.17 51.95 -13.95
C GLN A 579 8.35 53.36 -13.36
N ASP A 580 7.59 54.35 -13.84
CA ASP A 580 7.64 55.73 -13.34
C ASP A 580 6.98 55.88 -11.95
N HIS A 581 6.08 54.96 -11.61
CA HIS A 581 5.33 54.95 -10.35
C HIS A 581 5.76 53.84 -9.39
N ILE A 582 6.45 52.80 -9.86
CA ILE A 582 6.87 51.64 -9.06
C ILE A 582 8.39 51.61 -8.94
N ARG A 583 8.88 51.68 -7.71
CA ARG A 583 10.31 51.53 -7.37
C ARG A 583 10.53 50.23 -6.61
N LEU A 584 11.46 49.42 -7.07
CA LEU A 584 11.78 48.13 -6.46
C LEU A 584 13.22 48.15 -5.93
N TYR A 585 13.43 47.65 -4.70
CA TYR A 585 14.75 47.63 -4.07
C TYR A 585 15.11 46.26 -3.48
N LEU A 586 16.35 45.83 -3.76
CA LEU A 586 16.96 44.68 -3.10
C LEU A 586 17.53 45.12 -1.74
N CYS A 587 16.69 45.24 -0.72
CA CYS A 587 17.12 45.65 0.62
C CYS A 587 16.24 45.07 1.73
N ASP A 588 16.83 44.98 2.92
CA ASP A 588 16.10 44.65 4.14
C ASP A 588 15.32 45.87 4.65
N TYR A 589 14.11 45.67 5.19
CA TYR A 589 13.29 46.75 5.74
C TYR A 589 14.00 47.53 6.87
N ARG A 590 14.89 46.88 7.61
CA ARG A 590 15.71 47.49 8.69
C ARG A 590 16.72 48.51 8.15
N GLN A 591 16.99 48.50 6.85
CA GLN A 591 17.94 49.38 6.19
C GLN A 591 17.27 50.59 5.50
N LEU A 592 15.94 50.67 5.52
CA LEU A 592 15.24 51.79 4.91
C LEU A 592 15.54 53.12 5.63
N PRO A 593 15.77 54.23 4.90
CA PRO A 593 16.03 55.52 5.52
C PRO A 593 14.81 56.01 6.31
N LYS A 594 14.96 56.17 7.63
CA LYS A 594 13.90 56.64 8.54
C LYS A 594 13.38 58.06 8.24
N ALA A 595 14.14 58.83 7.44
CA ALA A 595 13.72 60.15 6.97
C ALA A 595 12.60 60.07 5.92
N LYS A 596 12.48 58.95 5.19
CA LYS A 596 11.39 58.74 4.23
C LYS A 596 10.17 58.19 4.96
N LYS A 597 9.01 58.78 4.69
CA LYS A 597 7.72 58.39 5.28
C LYS A 597 6.79 57.86 4.21
N TYR A 598 5.98 56.86 4.58
CA TYR A 598 5.00 56.23 3.72
C TYR A 598 3.61 56.38 4.31
N ASP A 599 2.65 56.77 3.48
CA ASP A 599 1.26 56.90 3.89
C ASP A 599 0.66 55.53 4.20
N ARG A 600 1.10 54.49 3.49
CA ARG A 600 0.60 53.11 3.62
C ARG A 600 1.77 52.14 3.65
N ILE A 601 1.74 51.21 4.59
CA ILE A 601 2.63 50.05 4.62
C ILE A 601 1.77 48.80 4.51
N ILE A 602 2.13 47.93 3.58
CA ILE A 602 1.47 46.64 3.37
C ILE A 602 2.54 45.55 3.51
N SER A 603 2.22 44.48 4.22
CA SER A 603 3.14 43.36 4.43
C SER A 603 2.35 42.06 4.49
N CYS A 604 2.61 41.17 3.52
CA CYS A 604 1.92 39.91 3.39
C CYS A 604 2.85 38.77 3.77
N GLU A 605 2.49 38.01 4.80
CA GLU A 605 3.16 36.78 5.26
C GLU A 605 4.67 36.93 5.52
N MET A 606 5.09 38.14 5.89
CA MET A 606 6.47 38.45 6.26
C MET A 606 6.77 38.17 7.73
N MET A 607 5.79 38.25 8.63
CA MET A 607 6.01 38.13 10.09
C MET A 607 6.51 36.74 10.49
N GLU A 608 6.17 35.73 9.72
CA GLU A 608 6.55 34.34 9.84
C GLU A 608 8.05 34.16 9.57
N ALA A 609 8.61 35.00 8.69
CA ALA A 609 10.04 35.05 8.40
C ALA A 609 10.81 35.97 9.36
N VAL A 610 10.15 36.80 10.18
CA VAL A 610 10.80 37.67 11.19
C VAL A 610 11.26 36.88 12.41
N GLY A 611 10.43 35.95 12.89
CA GLY A 611 10.69 35.17 14.09
C GLY A 611 10.33 35.92 15.38
N HIS A 612 9.89 35.16 16.39
CA HIS A 612 9.26 35.70 17.61
C HIS A 612 10.12 36.74 18.35
N GLU A 613 11.43 36.52 18.43
CA GLU A 613 12.37 37.41 19.15
C GLU A 613 12.56 38.80 18.50
N TYR A 614 12.20 38.95 17.22
CA TYR A 614 12.44 40.18 16.44
C TYR A 614 11.16 40.98 16.15
N MET A 615 10.04 40.58 16.76
CA MET A 615 8.74 41.17 16.48
C MET A 615 8.68 42.65 16.87
N GLU A 616 9.27 43.03 18.02
CA GLU A 616 9.34 44.42 18.47
C GLU A 616 10.15 45.30 17.51
N GLU A 617 11.29 44.80 17.02
CA GLU A 617 12.10 45.51 16.03
C GLU A 617 11.35 45.70 14.71
N TYR A 618 10.62 44.69 14.25
CA TYR A 618 9.81 44.76 13.03
C TYR A 618 8.73 45.84 13.12
N PHE A 619 7.93 45.83 14.19
CA PHE A 619 6.89 46.86 14.39
C PHE A 619 7.50 48.24 14.62
N GLY A 620 8.61 48.34 15.36
CA GLY A 620 9.34 49.60 15.53
C GLY A 620 9.88 50.17 14.22
N CYS A 621 10.34 49.31 13.30
CA CYS A 621 10.71 49.74 11.94
C CYS A 621 9.50 50.26 11.17
N CYS A 622 8.38 49.53 11.18
CA CYS A 622 7.14 49.94 10.51
C CYS A 622 6.64 51.29 11.03
N GLU A 623 6.57 51.47 12.36
CA GLU A 623 6.20 52.73 13.00
C GLU A 623 7.14 53.87 12.56
N SER A 624 8.45 53.61 12.55
CA SER A 624 9.43 54.63 12.15
C SER A 624 9.36 55.03 10.68
N LEU A 625 8.75 54.21 9.81
CA LEU A 625 8.59 54.49 8.38
C LEU A 625 7.20 55.04 8.04
N LEU A 626 6.24 54.92 8.94
CA LEU A 626 4.86 55.36 8.71
C LEU A 626 4.74 56.89 8.84
N ALA A 627 4.01 57.51 7.91
CA ALA A 627 3.62 58.91 8.00
C ALA A 627 2.63 59.13 9.14
N LYS A 628 2.44 60.40 9.53
CA LYS A 628 1.37 60.77 10.47
C LYS A 628 0.03 60.40 9.84
N ASP A 629 -0.82 59.70 10.59
CA ASP A 629 -2.11 59.15 10.12
C ASP A 629 -1.99 58.06 9.02
N GLY A 630 -0.79 57.47 8.86
CA GLY A 630 -0.58 56.36 7.96
C GLY A 630 -1.22 55.05 8.44
N LEU A 631 -1.39 54.10 7.53
CA LEU A 631 -1.98 52.78 7.83
C LEU A 631 -0.99 51.65 7.55
N LEU A 632 -0.91 50.71 8.49
CA LEU A 632 -0.22 49.42 8.33
C LEU A 632 -1.27 48.33 8.12
N VAL A 633 -1.16 47.57 7.03
CA VAL A 633 -1.99 46.40 6.75
C VAL A 633 -1.12 45.15 6.73
N LEU A 634 -1.52 44.15 7.51
CA LEU A 634 -0.79 42.89 7.68
C LEU A 634 -1.69 41.72 7.29
N GLN A 635 -1.16 40.80 6.47
CA GLN A 635 -1.68 39.45 6.31
C GLN A 635 -0.68 38.49 6.96
N VAL A 636 -1.14 37.61 7.85
CA VAL A 636 -0.27 36.73 8.64
C VAL A 636 -0.89 35.35 8.83
N MET A 637 -0.04 34.34 8.89
CA MET A 637 -0.33 33.04 9.46
C MET A 637 -0.12 33.08 10.98
N TYR A 638 -1.13 32.64 11.73
CA TYR A 638 -1.03 32.54 13.19
C TYR A 638 -1.69 31.26 13.70
N ILE A 639 -1.21 30.78 14.84
CA ILE A 639 -1.83 29.67 15.58
C ILE A 639 -2.58 30.33 16.75
N ALA A 640 -3.90 30.11 16.81
CA ALA A 640 -4.80 30.74 17.78
C ALA A 640 -4.71 30.15 19.19
#